data_AF-A0A836L496-F1
#
_entry.id   AF-A0A836L496-F1
#
_cell.length_a   1.000
_cell.length_b   1.000
_cell.length_c   1.000
_cell.angle_alpha   90.00
_cell.angle_beta   90.00
_cell.angle_gamma   90.00
#
_symmetry.space_group_name_H-M   'P 1'
#
loop_
_entity.id
_entity.type
_entity.pdbx_description
1 polymer ?
#
loop_
_entity_poly.entity_id
_entity_poly.type
_entity_poly.pdbx_seq_one_letter_code
_entity_poly.pdbx_strand_id
1 'polypeptide(L)'
;MSIPSSSFQRSKGREPFLSLHRSPISVQIHLEKESSLQGGTTFGHNAEASQMRGKRSSLDGTNVHTGLKNGVLDDTDTSTPFTRESAAVKQVPLQRSGRVAVDVGFDDDGLSTLASLRLFMHNMWLSLKMIRLFLSLAWTDMKTRTCSYVLGFFSVVVVVLLCVVVISLLEHMPILFLSISEAGRGEFDLQIWPSDIMGRATGINYTRIRQLYPESDPDYGYSAPRFVDMYTAVPLRFCAGKTVDTLWAYANGSECYTPQACMEVCTGSAITYLTVIAIDTQAEARMGFGTDYNEPTPKRNELVLSRRAAIAMGNVAVGETVILYGNAQTNMELPFTQVPWWISPYTMMPFKVISIMEKDDLKFPGMETFVVVSLSSFIANVAAGLGPYDVSPTAREIFTNTDIHQCASTVYFKMNPKFRLRAYSSTSYNTIRRNVLEWTSKLLSPVGFMQLNRATVHLSGLYHTRLLGVFLGLVVSIILLALGFLSTVLIYSLLTVGIETKTYELGIHRMVGFTKENLVMMVLINAYAFTVPAWIVGIGIGQGVYAGARAVFLRLVNMELPLLISGASVGWATLAGLGIPLVASFFPIILLVTRQLSDALNTSRSRSVGVISKVIRGDSTSWSWTMLSLGVVFFIAGFLVYYLLPTALIEKNLSLMFYIFFGLLVGLLGGLVLLFLNFERVAQTCLSQLLLFWESKAVRSLLLKSLSAHRFRNRKTTLMFALSLAFIIFITVSVNIVILSSQYQQHQETGCEIWVMPNWLTMEEYWAIEMVLEAQKRAGLITAYTYDYRHPVVSSLSNTKISSLGRYRTARSTLKLLPPNYFDVLDKRFLYVDRAQSIVGRYGLLPSLYTTGGLCKGILSSGAAKSLGLGDADGVSLIEMRKNVNATLGTLSVSRSSVRPLATLDAAPVVSVSKYKTNTGDLLVSIPGSLRCVGAPRVSVLDGNVPVIRLRAKSTADHVRIGDELTEAFAMIRHSASVATLKETTSGLATASRILNLFFLAAEMMVLMICFFALMGNMTANVLNSSKEIGVLLCMGMSHFQVYRVYGWEAFILVLSAGVMGLTVGTVVAYTMSLQNNLLSQLNLPFPFPYLQLGVVLGMGFFFSLASSISPVMYLLSLPSIKHILRLTVY
;
A
#
# COMPACT_ATOMS: atom_id res chain seq x y z
N MET A 1 37.12 21.72 47.04
CA MET A 1 38.58 21.92 47.13
C MET A 1 39.19 21.87 45.74
N SER A 2 40.27 22.64 45.52
CA SER A 2 41.32 22.43 44.49
C SER A 2 40.95 22.03 43.04
N ILE A 3 40.69 23.08 42.24
CA ILE A 3 41.34 23.39 40.94
C ILE A 3 42.82 22.90 40.90
N PRO A 4 43.38 22.33 39.79
CA PRO A 4 43.80 23.08 38.58
C PRO A 4 43.74 22.31 37.21
N SER A 5 44.21 22.84 36.06
CA SER A 5 44.02 24.15 35.38
C SER A 5 44.92 24.26 34.12
N SER A 6 44.44 24.83 33.01
CA SER A 6 45.29 25.52 32.00
C SER A 6 44.46 26.44 31.08
N SER A 7 45.06 27.54 30.59
CA SER A 7 44.32 28.62 29.89
C SER A 7 45.24 29.66 29.20
N PHE A 8 44.84 30.18 28.03
CA PHE A 8 45.29 31.47 27.44
C PHE A 8 44.12 32.00 26.56
N GLN A 9 43.51 33.20 26.75
CA GLN A 9 43.99 34.61 26.69
C GLN A 9 43.99 35.21 25.25
N ARG A 10 43.58 36.47 24.97
CA ARG A 10 42.95 37.57 25.79
C ARG A 10 42.46 38.75 24.89
N SER A 11 41.78 39.75 25.49
CA SER A 11 41.68 41.18 25.06
C SER A 11 40.75 41.48 23.86
N LYS A 12 39.96 42.57 23.75
CA LYS A 12 39.52 43.75 24.57
C LYS A 12 38.19 44.25 23.92
N GLY A 13 37.28 45.02 24.54
CA GLY A 13 37.12 45.51 25.91
C GLY A 13 36.16 46.74 25.98
N ARG A 14 35.68 47.05 27.21
CA ARG A 14 34.84 48.19 27.66
C ARG A 14 33.32 48.19 27.43
N GLU A 15 32.65 48.40 28.56
CA GLU A 15 31.23 48.64 28.86
C GLU A 15 31.00 50.18 29.00
N PRO A 16 29.77 50.74 29.19
CA PRO A 16 28.97 50.54 30.42
C PRO A 16 27.43 50.51 30.29
N PHE A 17 26.76 50.01 31.35
CA PHE A 17 25.50 50.46 32.03
C PHE A 17 24.39 51.20 31.22
N LEU A 18 23.09 50.96 31.47
CA LEU A 18 22.44 50.85 32.80
C LEU A 18 21.18 49.95 32.79
N SER A 19 20.68 49.59 33.98
CA SER A 19 19.57 48.65 34.22
C SER A 19 18.28 49.31 34.70
N LEU A 20 17.15 48.57 34.73
CA LEU A 20 16.26 48.46 35.90
C LEU A 20 15.12 47.41 35.75
N HIS A 21 14.49 47.10 36.90
CA HIS A 21 13.60 45.98 37.26
C HIS A 21 12.48 45.50 36.32
N ARG A 22 12.07 44.23 36.54
CA ARG A 22 10.69 43.76 36.27
C ARG A 22 10.21 42.71 37.29
N SER A 23 9.03 42.95 37.86
CA SER A 23 8.24 42.04 38.72
C SER A 23 6.87 42.67 39.00
N PRO A 24 5.88 41.94 39.53
CA PRO A 24 5.27 40.71 39.00
C PRO A 24 3.83 40.99 38.51
N ILE A 25 3.13 40.00 37.94
CA ILE A 25 1.65 40.04 37.82
C ILE A 25 1.07 38.71 38.30
N SER A 26 0.02 38.79 39.11
CA SER A 26 -0.66 37.67 39.77
C SER A 26 -1.99 37.31 39.12
N VAL A 27 -2.51 36.14 39.48
CA VAL A 27 -3.82 35.60 39.06
C VAL A 27 -4.98 36.42 39.66
N GLN A 28 -6.08 36.55 38.90
CA GLN A 28 -7.41 36.65 39.48
C GLN A 28 -8.40 35.79 38.67
N ILE A 29 -9.45 35.31 39.33
CA ILE A 29 -10.41 34.30 38.82
C ILE A 29 -11.81 34.87 38.95
N HIS A 30 -12.70 34.57 38.01
CA HIS A 30 -14.11 34.35 38.35
C HIS A 30 -14.73 33.24 37.48
N LEU A 31 -15.68 32.51 38.05
CA LEU A 31 -16.45 31.45 37.38
C LEU A 31 -17.77 32.00 36.85
N GLU A 32 -18.34 31.34 35.85
CA GLU A 32 -19.79 31.23 35.74
C GLU A 32 -20.19 29.82 35.25
N LYS A 33 -21.46 29.44 35.40
CA LYS A 33 -21.96 28.07 35.27
C LYS A 33 -22.84 27.87 34.04
N GLU A 34 -22.85 26.63 33.52
CA GLU A 34 -23.94 26.14 32.68
C GLU A 34 -25.22 25.88 33.49
N SER A 35 -26.39 26.07 32.86
CA SER A 35 -27.67 25.49 33.29
C SER A 35 -28.48 25.06 32.06
N SER A 36 -29.09 23.88 32.14
CA SER A 36 -29.55 23.04 31.02
C SER A 36 -31.07 23.09 30.74
N LEU A 37 -31.51 22.37 29.68
CA LEU A 37 -32.90 22.03 29.30
C LEU A 37 -33.67 23.20 28.62
N GLN A 38 -34.64 23.04 27.70
CA GLN A 38 -35.20 21.91 26.91
C GLN A 38 -35.96 22.50 25.67
N GLY A 39 -36.25 21.83 24.55
CA GLY A 39 -35.84 20.51 24.05
C GLY A 39 -36.98 19.69 23.38
N GLY A 40 -37.27 19.89 22.07
CA GLY A 40 -38.35 19.17 21.35
C GLY A 40 -38.30 19.21 19.80
N THR A 41 -38.68 18.07 19.21
CA THR A 41 -38.86 17.63 17.79
C THR A 41 -39.59 18.61 16.82
N THR A 42 -39.51 18.52 15.47
CA THR A 42 -39.70 17.35 14.57
C THR A 42 -38.98 17.41 13.19
N PHE A 43 -38.95 16.27 12.47
CA PHE A 43 -38.76 16.14 11.00
C PHE A 43 -40.09 16.49 10.24
N GLY A 44 -40.17 16.74 8.92
CA GLY A 44 -39.18 16.77 7.83
C GLY A 44 -39.86 16.76 6.43
N HIS A 45 -39.08 16.46 5.37
CA HIS A 45 -39.45 16.25 3.94
C HIS A 45 -39.69 17.44 2.97
N ASN A 46 -39.01 17.33 1.80
CA ASN A 46 -39.41 17.50 0.38
C ASN A 46 -40.21 18.77 -0.06
N ALA A 47 -40.02 19.35 -1.25
CA ALA A 47 -39.77 18.71 -2.55
C ALA A 47 -39.01 19.61 -3.58
N GLU A 48 -38.92 19.15 -4.83
CA GLU A 48 -38.25 19.80 -5.97
C GLU A 48 -39.18 20.71 -6.81
N ALA A 49 -38.59 21.41 -7.79
CA ALA A 49 -39.19 21.96 -9.01
C ALA A 49 -40.14 23.19 -8.89
N SER A 50 -40.36 24.01 -9.94
CA SER A 50 -39.49 24.43 -11.07
C SER A 50 -40.08 25.64 -11.86
N GLN A 51 -39.27 26.23 -12.75
CA GLN A 51 -39.66 26.89 -14.03
C GLN A 51 -40.33 28.30 -14.12
N MET A 52 -39.69 29.12 -14.98
CA MET A 52 -40.25 29.94 -16.11
C MET A 52 -40.90 31.33 -15.92
N ARG A 53 -40.37 32.30 -16.71
CA ARG A 53 -41.02 33.40 -17.49
C ARG A 53 -42.07 34.30 -16.78
N GLY A 54 -41.90 35.63 -16.67
CA GLY A 54 -41.70 36.65 -17.73
C GLY A 54 -42.53 37.92 -17.39
N LYS A 55 -42.70 39.00 -18.17
CA LYS A 55 -42.26 39.40 -19.54
C LYS A 55 -42.70 40.87 -19.85
N ARG A 56 -41.77 41.81 -20.15
CA ARG A 56 -42.02 43.23 -20.60
C ARG A 56 -42.73 44.12 -19.53
N SER A 57 -42.88 45.46 -19.57
CA SER A 57 -42.58 46.63 -20.46
C SER A 57 -42.80 47.93 -19.63
N SER A 58 -42.41 49.18 -19.96
CA SER A 58 -41.44 49.82 -20.88
C SER A 58 -41.50 51.37 -20.75
N LEU A 59 -40.53 52.12 -21.29
CA LEU A 59 -40.47 53.60 -21.51
C LEU A 59 -40.16 54.53 -20.30
N ASP A 60 -39.29 55.52 -20.57
CA ASP A 60 -39.12 56.93 -20.14
C ASP A 60 -39.36 57.38 -18.67
N GLY A 61 -38.64 58.38 -18.11
CA GLY A 61 -37.52 59.16 -18.65
C GLY A 61 -37.13 60.40 -17.80
N THR A 62 -36.02 61.07 -18.19
CA THR A 62 -35.57 62.46 -17.85
C THR A 62 -35.27 62.92 -16.41
N ASN A 63 -33.97 63.05 -16.11
CA ASN A 63 -33.21 64.26 -15.68
C ASN A 63 -33.68 65.21 -14.55
N VAL A 64 -32.79 65.42 -13.55
CA VAL A 64 -32.52 66.71 -12.86
C VAL A 64 -30.99 66.83 -12.61
N HIS A 65 -30.45 68.05 -12.39
CA HIS A 65 -29.01 68.42 -12.42
C HIS A 65 -28.41 68.92 -11.07
N THR A 66 -27.07 69.14 -11.05
CA THR A 66 -26.22 69.91 -10.09
C THR A 66 -26.00 69.35 -8.66
N GLY A 67 -24.89 69.63 -7.95
CA GLY A 67 -23.65 70.38 -8.28
C GLY A 67 -22.67 70.58 -7.07
N LEU A 68 -21.59 71.37 -7.26
CA LEU A 68 -20.56 71.83 -6.26
C LEU A 68 -19.54 70.76 -5.76
N LYS A 69 -18.20 70.94 -5.55
CA LYS A 69 -17.12 71.94 -5.80
C LYS A 69 -16.42 72.54 -4.55
N ASN A 70 -15.08 72.77 -4.66
CA ASN A 70 -14.08 73.44 -3.76
C ASN A 70 -13.28 72.51 -2.81
N GLY A 71 -11.99 72.77 -2.48
CA GLY A 71 -11.01 73.77 -2.96
C GLY A 71 -9.77 73.97 -2.03
N VAL A 72 -8.91 74.99 -2.30
CA VAL A 72 -7.87 75.61 -1.40
C VAL A 72 -6.58 74.77 -1.15
N LEU A 73 -5.31 75.26 -1.05
CA LEU A 73 -4.62 76.60 -1.09
C LEU A 73 -3.20 76.50 -1.78
N ASP A 74 -2.25 77.41 -1.47
CA ASP A 74 -0.94 77.68 -2.13
C ASP A 74 0.32 77.47 -1.22
N ASP A 75 1.55 77.63 -1.78
CA ASP A 75 2.53 78.67 -1.34
C ASP A 75 3.79 78.77 -2.26
N THR A 76 4.65 79.80 -2.07
CA THR A 76 5.52 80.40 -3.12
C THR A 76 7.05 80.42 -2.86
N ASP A 77 7.78 81.06 -3.80
CA ASP A 77 9.11 81.71 -3.70
C ASP A 77 10.41 80.90 -3.86
N THR A 78 11.56 81.53 -4.18
CA THR A 78 11.96 82.30 -5.40
C THR A 78 13.46 82.63 -5.27
N SER A 79 14.27 82.47 -6.34
CA SER A 79 15.51 83.25 -6.65
C SER A 79 16.31 82.68 -7.83
N THR A 80 17.15 83.53 -8.43
CA THR A 80 18.09 83.28 -9.56
C THR A 80 19.51 83.71 -9.10
N PRO A 81 20.59 83.99 -9.89
CA PRO A 81 20.77 84.04 -11.37
C PRO A 81 22.18 83.66 -11.96
N PHE A 82 22.38 83.89 -13.28
CA PHE A 82 23.64 83.99 -14.09
C PHE A 82 24.63 82.78 -14.13
N THR A 83 25.45 82.47 -15.17
CA THR A 83 25.43 82.56 -16.67
C THR A 83 26.69 81.87 -17.24
N ARG A 84 26.63 81.20 -18.42
CA ARG A 84 27.41 81.53 -19.65
C ARG A 84 27.35 80.46 -20.77
N GLU A 85 27.19 80.94 -22.01
CA GLU A 85 27.98 80.71 -23.27
C GLU A 85 28.75 79.36 -23.49
N SER A 86 28.85 78.76 -24.70
CA SER A 86 28.45 79.17 -26.07
C SER A 86 28.46 78.00 -27.11
N ALA A 87 27.67 78.15 -28.21
CA ALA A 87 27.82 77.56 -29.57
C ALA A 87 27.91 76.01 -29.75
N ALA A 88 27.61 75.37 -30.90
CA ALA A 88 27.49 75.84 -32.29
C ALA A 88 26.63 74.91 -33.21
N VAL A 89 26.01 75.51 -34.25
CA VAL A 89 25.73 74.99 -35.63
C VAL A 89 24.91 73.68 -35.86
N LYS A 90 23.96 73.76 -36.81
CA LYS A 90 23.14 72.65 -37.36
C LYS A 90 23.86 71.85 -38.47
N GLN A 91 23.45 70.60 -38.67
CA GLN A 91 23.36 69.98 -40.01
C GLN A 91 21.98 69.33 -40.23
N VAL A 92 21.62 69.12 -41.50
CA VAL A 92 20.28 68.69 -41.96
C VAL A 92 20.29 67.20 -42.34
N PRO A 93 19.29 66.39 -41.94
CA PRO A 93 19.19 65.00 -42.38
C PRO A 93 18.72 64.91 -43.84
N LEU A 94 19.49 64.23 -44.69
CA LEU A 94 19.10 63.93 -46.07
C LEU A 94 18.26 62.64 -46.15
N GLN A 95 17.18 62.72 -46.91
CA GLN A 95 16.14 61.69 -47.01
C GLN A 95 16.55 60.56 -47.98
N ARG A 96 16.36 59.29 -47.59
CA ARG A 96 16.19 58.19 -48.55
C ARG A 96 15.22 57.13 -48.03
N SER A 97 14.50 56.52 -48.97
CA SER A 97 13.20 55.89 -48.71
C SER A 97 13.27 54.39 -48.44
N GLY A 98 12.67 53.97 -47.34
CA GLY A 98 12.01 52.66 -47.21
C GLY A 98 10.50 52.89 -47.16
N ARG A 99 9.71 52.14 -47.93
CA ARG A 99 8.24 52.24 -47.87
C ARG A 99 7.74 51.73 -46.52
N VAL A 100 7.36 52.64 -45.63
CA VAL A 100 6.61 52.31 -44.41
C VAL A 100 5.20 51.88 -44.83
N ALA A 101 4.83 50.64 -44.52
CA ALA A 101 3.43 50.26 -44.51
C ALA A 101 2.77 50.96 -43.32
N VAL A 102 1.69 51.69 -43.57
CA VAL A 102 0.95 52.40 -42.51
C VAL A 102 0.08 51.38 -41.78
N ASP A 103 0.59 50.84 -40.67
CA ASP A 103 -0.27 50.26 -39.64
C ASP A 103 -1.09 51.39 -39.05
N VAL A 104 -2.39 51.42 -39.38
CA VAL A 104 -3.35 52.34 -38.78
C VAL A 104 -3.60 51.88 -37.36
N GLY A 105 -3.00 52.57 -36.39
CA GLY A 105 -3.30 52.38 -34.98
C GLY A 105 -4.75 52.77 -34.70
N PHE A 106 -5.62 51.78 -34.52
CA PHE A 106 -6.89 51.96 -33.84
C PHE A 106 -6.64 52.01 -32.34
N ASP A 107 -7.09 53.08 -31.69
CA ASP A 107 -7.33 53.07 -30.24
C ASP A 107 -8.54 52.18 -29.97
N ASP A 108 -8.28 50.89 -29.73
CA ASP A 108 -9.27 49.93 -29.25
C ASP A 108 -9.42 50.10 -27.73
N ASP A 109 -10.46 50.81 -27.30
CA ASP A 109 -10.89 50.88 -25.90
C ASP A 109 -10.99 49.45 -25.33
N GLY A 110 -10.27 49.20 -24.23
CA GLY A 110 -9.84 47.86 -23.84
C GLY A 110 -10.96 46.81 -23.78
N LEU A 111 -11.08 46.01 -24.85
CA LEU A 111 -12.06 44.92 -24.94
C LEU A 111 -11.95 44.00 -23.73
N SER A 112 -13.07 43.84 -23.00
CA SER A 112 -13.12 42.93 -21.86
C SER A 112 -12.60 41.54 -22.24
N THR A 113 -11.87 40.89 -21.33
CA THR A 113 -11.22 39.60 -21.55
C THR A 113 -12.18 38.49 -21.99
N LEU A 114 -13.48 38.64 -21.69
CA LEU A 114 -14.56 37.74 -22.08
C LEU A 114 -15.06 37.99 -23.52
N ALA A 115 -15.02 39.24 -23.99
CA ALA A 115 -15.36 39.60 -25.37
C ALA A 115 -14.29 39.14 -26.36
N SER A 116 -13.00 39.35 -26.05
CA SER A 116 -11.90 38.88 -26.89
C SER A 116 -11.83 37.35 -26.98
N LEU A 117 -12.10 36.64 -25.87
CA LEU A 117 -12.21 35.17 -25.86
C LEU A 117 -13.39 34.68 -26.73
N ARG A 118 -14.53 35.39 -26.71
CA ARG A 118 -15.69 35.09 -27.58
C ARG A 118 -15.38 35.33 -29.06
N LEU A 119 -14.67 36.39 -29.40
CA LEU A 119 -14.21 36.68 -30.77
C LEU A 119 -13.20 35.63 -31.26
N PHE A 120 -12.24 35.24 -30.42
CA PHE A 120 -11.28 34.18 -30.72
C PHE A 120 -11.99 32.82 -30.96
N MET A 121 -12.94 32.45 -30.11
CA MET A 121 -13.78 31.25 -30.30
C MET A 121 -14.58 31.31 -31.61
N HIS A 122 -15.14 32.47 -31.97
CA HIS A 122 -15.89 32.64 -33.22
C HIS A 122 -14.97 32.49 -34.45
N ASN A 123 -13.77 33.06 -34.41
CA ASN A 123 -12.78 32.95 -35.48
C ASN A 123 -12.22 31.52 -35.61
N MET A 124 -11.97 30.83 -34.50
CA MET A 124 -11.68 29.39 -34.52
C MET A 124 -12.83 28.58 -35.12
N TRP A 125 -14.09 28.91 -34.81
CA TRP A 125 -15.25 28.21 -35.38
C TRP A 125 -15.39 28.45 -36.89
N LEU A 126 -15.14 29.68 -37.37
CA LEU A 126 -15.03 29.96 -38.81
C LEU A 126 -13.90 29.15 -39.47
N SER A 127 -12.78 28.94 -38.77
CA SER A 127 -11.65 28.13 -39.24
C SER A 127 -12.02 26.65 -39.48
N LEU A 128 -13.03 26.09 -38.80
CA LEU A 128 -13.51 24.72 -39.09
C LEU A 128 -13.96 24.55 -40.55
N LYS A 129 -14.41 25.60 -41.23
CA LYS A 129 -14.78 25.54 -42.67
C LYS A 129 -13.61 25.13 -43.57
N MET A 130 -12.36 25.32 -43.11
CA MET A 130 -11.13 24.96 -43.81
C MET A 130 -10.59 23.57 -43.44
N ILE A 131 -11.28 22.77 -42.59
CA ILE A 131 -10.82 21.45 -42.14
C ILE A 131 -10.40 20.52 -43.29
N ARG A 132 -11.13 20.51 -44.41
CA ARG A 132 -10.79 19.65 -45.56
C ARG A 132 -9.44 20.00 -46.20
N LEU A 133 -9.05 21.28 -46.16
CA LEU A 133 -7.74 21.76 -46.59
C LEU A 133 -6.67 21.37 -45.56
N PHE A 134 -6.90 21.62 -44.27
CA PHE A 134 -5.96 21.30 -43.20
C PHE A 134 -5.68 19.79 -43.09
N LEU A 135 -6.70 18.95 -43.29
CA LEU A 135 -6.55 17.49 -43.30
C LEU A 135 -5.76 17.00 -44.53
N SER A 136 -5.95 17.63 -45.69
CA SER A 136 -5.15 17.35 -46.90
C SER A 136 -3.68 17.75 -46.71
N LEU A 137 -3.42 18.90 -46.09
CA LEU A 137 -2.08 19.35 -45.73
C LEU A 137 -1.41 18.40 -44.73
N ALA A 138 -2.11 18.01 -43.66
CA ALA A 138 -1.61 17.04 -42.67
C ALA A 138 -1.36 15.65 -43.28
N TRP A 139 -2.21 15.18 -44.21
CA TRP A 139 -1.99 13.92 -44.93
C TRP A 139 -0.77 13.98 -45.85
N THR A 140 -0.54 15.13 -46.50
CA THR A 140 0.65 15.36 -47.33
C THR A 140 1.91 15.37 -46.47
N ASP A 141 1.86 16.01 -45.29
CA ASP A 141 2.97 16.06 -44.33
C ASP A 141 3.28 14.67 -43.72
N MET A 142 2.25 13.89 -43.38
CA MET A 142 2.41 12.48 -42.97
C MET A 142 3.16 11.67 -44.03
N LYS A 143 2.89 11.93 -45.32
CA LYS A 143 3.49 11.20 -46.45
C LYS A 143 4.94 11.61 -46.72
N THR A 144 5.36 12.83 -46.39
CA THR A 144 6.75 13.28 -46.50
C THR A 144 7.57 12.99 -45.24
N ARG A 145 6.93 12.94 -44.05
CA ARG A 145 7.58 12.80 -42.74
C ARG A 145 7.16 11.53 -42.00
N THR A 146 7.02 10.43 -42.74
CA THR A 146 6.55 9.12 -42.26
C THR A 146 7.22 8.67 -40.95
N CYS A 147 8.56 8.79 -40.84
CA CYS A 147 9.29 8.43 -39.62
C CYS A 147 8.82 9.22 -38.38
N SER A 148 8.63 10.53 -38.50
CA SER A 148 8.17 11.38 -37.38
C SER A 148 6.71 11.07 -36.99
N TYR A 149 5.86 10.79 -37.98
CA TYR A 149 4.47 10.36 -37.74
C TYR A 149 4.42 9.00 -37.03
N VAL A 150 5.22 8.03 -37.48
CA VAL A 150 5.30 6.68 -36.90
C VAL A 150 5.82 6.71 -35.46
N LEU A 151 6.81 7.56 -35.15
CA LEU A 151 7.28 7.79 -33.78
C LEU A 151 6.18 8.40 -32.88
N GLY A 152 5.47 9.41 -33.38
CA GLY A 152 4.32 10.00 -32.70
C GLY A 152 3.23 8.97 -32.41
N PHE A 153 2.81 8.23 -33.44
CA PHE A 153 1.82 7.16 -33.35
C PHE A 153 2.20 6.10 -32.30
N PHE A 154 3.38 5.47 -32.40
CA PHE A 154 3.78 4.43 -31.45
C PHE A 154 3.94 4.95 -30.02
N SER A 155 4.39 6.20 -29.83
CA SER A 155 4.46 6.80 -28.49
C SER A 155 3.08 6.91 -27.84
N VAL A 156 2.05 7.32 -28.58
CA VAL A 156 0.67 7.41 -28.06
C VAL A 156 0.06 6.03 -27.85
N VAL A 157 0.32 5.06 -28.74
CA VAL A 157 -0.14 3.66 -28.58
C VAL A 157 0.36 3.07 -27.26
N VAL A 158 1.65 3.17 -26.94
CA VAL A 158 2.22 2.60 -25.70
C VAL A 158 1.60 3.25 -24.45
N VAL A 159 1.33 4.54 -24.49
CA VAL A 159 0.78 5.30 -23.36
C VAL A 159 -0.69 4.97 -23.12
N VAL A 160 -1.51 4.89 -24.17
CA VAL A 160 -2.91 4.49 -24.08
C VAL A 160 -3.02 3.03 -23.63
N LEU A 161 -2.21 2.13 -24.21
CA LEU A 161 -2.11 0.72 -23.81
C LEU A 161 -1.74 0.57 -22.33
N LEU A 162 -0.76 1.34 -21.85
CA LEU A 162 -0.34 1.27 -20.46
C LEU A 162 -1.44 1.78 -19.52
N CYS A 163 -2.08 2.93 -19.82
CA CYS A 163 -3.19 3.42 -19.00
C CYS A 163 -4.33 2.39 -18.89
N VAL A 164 -4.69 1.75 -20.01
CA VAL A 164 -5.69 0.66 -20.05
C VAL A 164 -5.28 -0.51 -19.15
N VAL A 165 -4.08 -1.06 -19.34
CA VAL A 165 -3.62 -2.26 -18.62
C VAL A 165 -3.41 -1.97 -17.14
N VAL A 166 -2.76 -0.86 -16.80
CA VAL A 166 -2.43 -0.49 -15.41
C VAL A 166 -3.67 -0.18 -14.59
N ILE A 167 -4.65 0.55 -15.14
CA ILE A 167 -5.89 0.86 -14.40
C ILE A 167 -6.78 -0.38 -14.28
N SER A 168 -6.87 -1.21 -15.34
CA SER A 168 -7.64 -2.47 -15.26
C SER A 168 -7.06 -3.45 -14.24
N LEU A 169 -5.73 -3.56 -14.14
CA LEU A 169 -5.09 -4.35 -13.09
C LEU A 169 -5.34 -3.75 -11.70
N LEU A 170 -5.25 -2.42 -11.54
CA LEU A 170 -5.48 -1.74 -10.25
C LEU A 170 -6.92 -1.94 -9.73
N GLU A 171 -7.93 -1.85 -10.60
CA GLU A 171 -9.34 -2.01 -10.19
C GLU A 171 -9.63 -3.43 -9.64
N HIS A 172 -8.76 -4.39 -9.95
CA HIS A 172 -8.84 -5.76 -9.45
C HIS A 172 -7.80 -6.11 -8.36
N MET A 173 -6.86 -5.20 -8.03
CA MET A 173 -5.93 -5.39 -6.88
C MET A 173 -6.65 -5.57 -5.52
N PRO A 174 -7.81 -4.95 -5.24
CA PRO A 174 -8.56 -5.24 -4.01
C PRO A 174 -8.98 -6.71 -3.87
N ILE A 175 -9.17 -7.44 -4.98
CA ILE A 175 -9.49 -8.88 -4.98
C ILE A 175 -8.29 -9.70 -4.48
N LEU A 176 -7.05 -9.28 -4.78
CA LEU A 176 -5.84 -9.89 -4.26
C LEU A 176 -5.68 -9.67 -2.74
N PHE A 177 -6.14 -8.54 -2.20
CA PHE A 177 -6.20 -8.35 -0.74
C PHE A 177 -7.35 -9.14 -0.09
N LEU A 178 -8.44 -9.41 -0.82
CA LEU A 178 -9.49 -10.32 -0.38
C LEU A 178 -8.98 -11.76 -0.33
N SER A 179 -8.28 -12.26 -1.35
CA SER A 179 -7.77 -13.64 -1.36
C SER A 179 -6.66 -13.90 -0.33
N ILE A 180 -5.82 -12.91 -0.02
CA ILE A 180 -4.90 -12.96 1.13
C ILE A 180 -5.68 -13.04 2.46
N SER A 181 -6.91 -12.50 2.53
CA SER A 181 -7.78 -12.65 3.68
C SER A 181 -8.60 -13.94 3.68
N GLU A 182 -8.87 -14.55 2.53
CA GLU A 182 -9.53 -15.86 2.39
C GLU A 182 -8.57 -16.97 2.83
N ALA A 183 -7.33 -16.96 2.29
CA ALA A 183 -6.31 -18.01 2.46
C ALA A 183 -5.82 -18.27 3.90
N GLY A 184 -6.23 -17.44 4.87
CA GLY A 184 -5.96 -17.66 6.30
C GLY A 184 -7.16 -17.43 7.21
N ARG A 185 -8.38 -17.31 6.66
CA ARG A 185 -9.61 -17.06 7.44
C ARG A 185 -10.89 -17.65 6.83
N GLY A 186 -10.80 -18.42 5.75
CA GLY A 186 -11.92 -19.08 5.08
C GLY A 186 -12.67 -18.17 4.09
N GLU A 187 -13.32 -18.76 3.10
CA GLU A 187 -13.94 -18.05 1.96
C GLU A 187 -15.31 -17.37 2.23
N PHE A 188 -15.67 -17.09 3.49
CA PHE A 188 -17.01 -16.64 3.86
C PHE A 188 -17.06 -15.19 4.38
N ASP A 189 -18.13 -14.48 4.01
CA ASP A 189 -18.28 -13.04 4.29
C ASP A 189 -18.77 -12.76 5.72
N LEU A 190 -19.70 -13.59 6.20
CA LEU A 190 -20.35 -13.46 7.49
C LEU A 190 -20.53 -14.84 8.14
N GLN A 191 -20.18 -14.91 9.41
CA GLN A 191 -20.47 -16.04 10.31
C GLN A 191 -21.35 -15.52 11.44
N ILE A 192 -22.37 -16.30 11.83
CA ILE A 192 -23.20 -16.07 13.01
C ILE A 192 -23.20 -17.27 13.95
N TRP A 193 -23.34 -16.99 15.25
CA TRP A 193 -23.49 -17.96 16.33
C TRP A 193 -24.31 -17.32 17.48
N PRO A 194 -24.82 -18.09 18.46
CA PRO A 194 -25.56 -17.53 19.60
C PRO A 194 -24.77 -16.47 20.39
N SER A 195 -25.48 -15.56 21.06
CA SER A 195 -24.86 -14.48 21.86
C SER A 195 -25.00 -14.68 23.36
N ASP A 196 -23.98 -14.28 24.12
CA ASP A 196 -23.86 -14.36 25.59
C ASP A 196 -25.05 -13.71 26.34
N ILE A 197 -25.76 -12.78 25.70
CA ILE A 197 -27.01 -12.17 26.21
C ILE A 197 -28.09 -13.24 26.41
N MET A 198 -28.11 -14.27 25.56
CA MET A 198 -28.84 -15.52 25.73
C MET A 198 -27.87 -16.62 26.19
N GLY A 199 -27.21 -16.43 27.35
CA GLY A 199 -26.15 -17.29 27.90
C GLY A 199 -26.53 -18.73 28.30
N ARG A 200 -27.50 -19.33 27.61
CA ARG A 200 -27.82 -20.76 27.57
C ARG A 200 -28.12 -21.28 26.15
N ALA A 201 -28.27 -20.42 25.14
CA ALA A 201 -28.61 -20.84 23.78
C ALA A 201 -27.37 -21.39 23.06
N THR A 202 -27.38 -22.67 22.70
CA THR A 202 -26.21 -23.38 22.13
C THR A 202 -26.32 -23.63 20.62
N GLY A 203 -27.47 -23.36 20.00
CA GLY A 203 -27.70 -23.53 18.57
C GLY A 203 -28.65 -22.50 17.97
N ILE A 204 -28.64 -22.40 16.63
CA ILE A 204 -29.48 -21.53 15.81
C ILE A 204 -30.45 -22.39 15.00
N ASN A 205 -31.73 -21.99 14.95
CA ASN A 205 -32.71 -22.64 14.10
C ASN A 205 -32.57 -22.15 12.64
N TYR A 206 -31.82 -22.90 11.82
CA TYR A 206 -31.57 -22.56 10.41
C TYR A 206 -32.81 -22.67 9.52
N THR A 207 -33.84 -23.44 9.90
CA THR A 207 -35.06 -23.54 9.09
C THR A 207 -35.79 -22.21 8.97
N ARG A 208 -35.79 -21.39 10.03
CA ARG A 208 -36.30 -20.01 10.00
C ARG A 208 -35.46 -19.09 9.12
N ILE A 209 -34.13 -19.29 9.08
CA ILE A 209 -33.24 -18.54 8.18
C ILE A 209 -33.58 -18.90 6.72
N ARG A 210 -33.77 -20.18 6.40
CA ARG A 210 -34.16 -20.67 5.07
C ARG A 210 -35.58 -20.26 4.65
N GLN A 211 -36.45 -19.93 5.60
CA GLN A 211 -37.77 -19.32 5.36
C GLN A 211 -37.68 -17.82 5.07
N LEU A 212 -36.81 -17.07 5.76
CA LEU A 212 -36.59 -15.64 5.55
C LEU A 212 -35.79 -15.37 4.26
N TYR A 213 -34.80 -16.21 3.96
CA TYR A 213 -33.92 -16.15 2.80
C TYR A 213 -33.93 -17.51 2.08
N PRO A 214 -34.94 -17.75 1.22
CA PRO A 214 -35.04 -18.99 0.46
C PRO A 214 -33.87 -19.13 -0.53
N GLU A 215 -33.63 -20.34 -1.02
CA GLU A 215 -32.50 -20.63 -1.91
C GLU A 215 -32.61 -19.97 -3.30
N SER A 216 -33.79 -19.46 -3.62
CA SER A 216 -34.09 -18.64 -4.80
C SER A 216 -33.77 -17.14 -4.61
N ASP A 217 -33.46 -16.68 -3.39
CA ASP A 217 -33.01 -15.31 -3.13
C ASP A 217 -31.60 -15.12 -3.70
N PRO A 218 -31.41 -14.23 -4.69
CA PRO A 218 -30.13 -14.07 -5.37
C PRO A 218 -29.07 -13.31 -4.54
N ASP A 219 -29.44 -12.58 -3.49
CA ASP A 219 -28.55 -11.70 -2.73
C ASP A 219 -28.23 -12.23 -1.31
N TYR A 220 -29.13 -13.03 -0.73
CA TYR A 220 -29.03 -13.55 0.65
C TYR A 220 -29.21 -15.08 0.76
N GLY A 221 -29.72 -15.76 -0.27
CA GLY A 221 -30.00 -17.22 -0.23
C GLY A 221 -28.75 -18.11 -0.10
N TYR A 222 -27.54 -17.56 -0.25
CA TYR A 222 -26.26 -18.27 -0.16
C TYR A 222 -25.79 -18.43 1.30
N SER A 223 -26.31 -19.45 1.96
CA SER A 223 -25.91 -19.85 3.31
C SER A 223 -25.81 -21.37 3.48
N ALA A 224 -25.04 -21.79 4.49
CA ALA A 224 -24.91 -23.16 4.96
C ALA A 224 -24.77 -23.22 6.49
N PRO A 225 -25.47 -24.14 7.17
CA PRO A 225 -25.28 -24.41 8.59
C PRO A 225 -24.08 -25.35 8.81
N ARG A 226 -23.39 -25.20 9.96
CA ARG A 226 -22.53 -26.25 10.51
C ARG A 226 -22.86 -26.49 11.98
N PHE A 227 -22.96 -27.76 12.34
CA PHE A 227 -22.84 -28.17 13.75
C PHE A 227 -21.35 -28.28 14.09
N VAL A 228 -20.94 -27.68 15.20
CA VAL A 228 -19.54 -27.63 15.65
C VAL A 228 -19.51 -27.89 17.14
N ASP A 229 -18.80 -28.94 17.55
CA ASP A 229 -18.83 -29.45 18.93
C ASP A 229 -17.51 -30.19 19.25
N MET A 230 -17.21 -30.44 20.52
CA MET A 230 -15.97 -31.08 20.96
C MET A 230 -16.24 -32.49 21.52
N TYR A 231 -15.73 -33.51 20.82
CA TYR A 231 -15.82 -34.91 21.25
C TYR A 231 -14.44 -35.45 21.62
N THR A 232 -14.44 -36.45 22.50
CA THR A 232 -13.25 -37.28 22.73
C THR A 232 -13.23 -38.37 21.68
N ALA A 233 -12.07 -38.63 21.09
CA ALA A 233 -11.89 -39.63 20.04
C ALA A 233 -10.85 -40.68 20.46
N VAL A 234 -11.11 -41.94 20.11
CA VAL A 234 -10.13 -43.04 20.25
C VAL A 234 -10.30 -44.07 19.12
N PRO A 235 -9.21 -44.58 18.52
CA PRO A 235 -9.28 -45.68 17.56
C PRO A 235 -9.67 -47.00 18.22
N LEU A 236 -10.58 -47.76 17.58
CA LEU A 236 -11.05 -49.06 18.09
C LEU A 236 -9.92 -50.06 18.34
N ARG A 237 -8.80 -49.98 17.59
CA ARG A 237 -7.62 -50.84 17.75
C ARG A 237 -6.93 -50.75 19.13
N PHE A 238 -7.14 -49.67 19.88
CA PHE A 238 -6.61 -49.52 21.25
C PHE A 238 -7.60 -49.99 22.34
N CYS A 239 -8.83 -50.35 21.95
CA CYS A 239 -9.88 -50.85 22.85
C CYS A 239 -9.91 -52.38 22.84
N ALA A 240 -8.95 -53.01 23.52
CA ALA A 240 -8.85 -54.47 23.58
C ALA A 240 -10.16 -55.14 24.06
N GLY A 241 -10.64 -56.13 23.31
CA GLY A 241 -11.87 -56.87 23.61
C GLY A 241 -13.19 -56.18 23.24
N LYS A 242 -13.18 -54.92 22.77
CA LYS A 242 -14.40 -54.24 22.28
C LYS A 242 -14.64 -54.47 20.79
N THR A 243 -15.92 -54.56 20.45
CA THR A 243 -16.47 -54.49 19.09
C THR A 243 -17.41 -53.29 18.95
N VAL A 244 -17.87 -53.02 17.73
CA VAL A 244 -18.84 -51.94 17.44
C VAL A 244 -20.14 -52.08 18.24
N ASP A 245 -20.57 -53.31 18.53
CA ASP A 245 -21.81 -53.62 19.24
C ASP A 245 -21.64 -53.66 20.78
N THR A 246 -20.40 -53.71 21.28
CA THR A 246 -20.06 -53.85 22.71
C THR A 246 -19.41 -52.58 23.31
N LEU A 247 -19.60 -51.44 22.64
CA LEU A 247 -19.10 -50.13 23.10
C LEU A 247 -19.57 -49.76 24.51
N TRP A 248 -20.83 -50.09 24.84
CA TRP A 248 -21.46 -49.83 26.14
C TRP A 248 -21.39 -51.00 27.14
N ALA A 249 -20.46 -51.94 26.95
CA ALA A 249 -20.13 -52.98 27.94
C ALA A 249 -18.73 -52.77 28.57
N TYR A 250 -18.56 -53.15 29.83
CA TYR A 250 -17.25 -53.35 30.45
C TYR A 250 -16.53 -54.58 29.84
N ALA A 251 -15.22 -54.71 30.10
CA ALA A 251 -14.46 -55.92 29.74
C ALA A 251 -15.07 -57.24 30.29
N ASN A 252 -15.82 -57.16 31.39
CA ASN A 252 -16.49 -58.29 32.03
C ASN A 252 -17.88 -58.60 31.44
N GLY A 253 -18.32 -57.89 30.39
CA GLY A 253 -19.61 -58.11 29.71
C GLY A 253 -20.83 -57.45 30.37
N SER A 254 -20.69 -56.84 31.55
CA SER A 254 -21.75 -56.01 32.17
C SER A 254 -21.89 -54.64 31.47
N GLU A 255 -23.09 -54.06 31.47
CA GLU A 255 -23.31 -52.72 30.91
C GLU A 255 -22.64 -51.61 31.75
N CYS A 256 -22.23 -50.52 31.09
CA CYS A 256 -21.56 -49.37 31.69
C CYS A 256 -22.32 -48.06 31.41
N TYR A 257 -22.37 -47.16 32.41
CA TYR A 257 -23.30 -46.01 32.40
C TYR A 257 -22.68 -44.69 31.95
N THR A 258 -21.34 -44.57 31.98
CA THR A 258 -20.63 -43.35 31.55
C THR A 258 -19.54 -43.71 30.54
N PRO A 259 -19.28 -42.87 29.52
CA PRO A 259 -18.24 -43.18 28.54
C PRO A 259 -16.84 -43.35 29.14
N GLN A 260 -16.54 -42.67 30.24
CA GLN A 260 -15.24 -42.81 30.92
C GLN A 260 -15.06 -44.21 31.52
N ALA A 261 -16.08 -44.76 32.18
CA ALA A 261 -16.03 -46.11 32.74
C ALA A 261 -16.06 -47.20 31.64
N CYS A 262 -16.86 -46.98 30.59
CA CYS A 262 -16.90 -47.87 29.43
C CYS A 262 -15.57 -47.96 28.69
N MET A 263 -14.85 -46.83 28.55
CA MET A 263 -13.65 -46.70 27.74
C MET A 263 -12.35 -46.80 28.57
N GLU A 264 -12.44 -47.17 29.85
CA GLU A 264 -11.29 -47.45 30.73
C GLU A 264 -10.39 -48.55 30.18
N VAL A 265 -10.97 -49.51 29.46
CA VAL A 265 -10.27 -50.61 28.75
C VAL A 265 -9.45 -50.13 27.54
N CYS A 266 -9.74 -48.93 27.02
CA CYS A 266 -9.05 -48.36 25.85
C CYS A 266 -7.72 -47.72 26.26
N THR A 267 -6.68 -48.54 26.44
CA THR A 267 -5.37 -48.10 26.92
C THR A 267 -4.50 -47.56 25.78
N GLY A 268 -4.07 -46.30 25.88
CA GLY A 268 -3.10 -45.72 24.95
C GLY A 268 -3.00 -44.20 24.98
N SER A 269 -1.95 -43.68 24.32
CA SER A 269 -1.71 -42.26 24.06
C SER A 269 -2.63 -41.65 22.99
N ALA A 270 -3.54 -42.44 22.43
CA ALA A 270 -4.37 -42.10 21.28
C ALA A 270 -5.77 -41.54 21.63
N ILE A 271 -5.99 -41.12 22.87
CA ILE A 271 -7.23 -40.47 23.32
C ILE A 271 -7.05 -38.95 23.19
N THR A 272 -7.73 -38.32 22.24
CA THR A 272 -7.60 -36.88 21.97
C THR A 272 -8.95 -36.16 21.96
N TYR A 273 -8.96 -34.87 22.32
CA TYR A 273 -10.10 -33.97 22.10
C TYR A 273 -10.01 -33.35 20.72
N LEU A 274 -11.05 -33.56 19.91
CA LEU A 274 -11.13 -33.02 18.55
C LEU A 274 -12.46 -32.32 18.28
N THR A 275 -12.41 -31.35 17.37
CA THR A 275 -13.59 -30.62 16.92
C THR A 275 -14.33 -31.43 15.88
N VAL A 276 -15.56 -31.86 16.18
CA VAL A 276 -16.45 -32.51 15.22
C VAL A 276 -17.21 -31.43 14.48
N ILE A 277 -17.13 -31.46 13.15
CA ILE A 277 -17.75 -30.50 12.25
C ILE A 277 -18.72 -31.26 11.36
N ALA A 278 -20.01 -31.14 11.62
CA ALA A 278 -21.03 -31.72 10.75
C ALA A 278 -21.44 -30.68 9.68
N ILE A 279 -21.15 -30.98 8.41
CA ILE A 279 -21.36 -30.09 7.27
C ILE A 279 -22.55 -30.52 6.41
N ASP A 280 -23.28 -29.53 5.88
CA ASP A 280 -24.23 -29.73 4.79
C ASP A 280 -23.50 -29.57 3.45
N THR A 281 -23.10 -30.71 2.86
CA THR A 281 -22.33 -30.73 1.61
C THR A 281 -23.10 -30.19 0.41
N GLN A 282 -24.44 -30.20 0.43
CA GLN A 282 -25.27 -29.66 -0.64
C GLN A 282 -25.35 -28.13 -0.53
N ALA A 283 -25.58 -27.60 0.67
CA ALA A 283 -25.58 -26.17 0.92
C ALA A 283 -24.19 -25.55 0.66
N GLU A 284 -23.11 -26.18 1.12
CA GLU A 284 -21.74 -25.71 0.89
C GLU A 284 -21.33 -25.73 -0.60
N ALA A 285 -21.71 -26.77 -1.35
CA ALA A 285 -21.45 -26.84 -2.79
C ALA A 285 -22.24 -25.76 -3.55
N ARG A 286 -23.51 -25.51 -3.18
CA ARG A 286 -24.38 -24.48 -3.79
C ARG A 286 -23.84 -23.05 -3.62
N MET A 287 -23.15 -22.76 -2.51
CA MET A 287 -22.44 -21.49 -2.30
C MET A 287 -20.98 -21.51 -2.78
N GLY A 288 -20.48 -22.64 -3.29
CA GLY A 288 -19.10 -22.82 -3.74
C GLY A 288 -18.08 -22.53 -2.63
N PHE A 289 -18.20 -23.19 -1.48
CA PHE A 289 -17.37 -22.94 -0.29
C PHE A 289 -16.29 -24.02 -0.08
N GLY A 290 -15.04 -23.59 -0.20
CA GLY A 290 -13.84 -24.43 -0.21
C GLY A 290 -13.57 -24.91 -1.63
N THR A 291 -13.06 -24.02 -2.50
CA THR A 291 -12.92 -24.30 -3.93
C THR A 291 -11.92 -25.44 -4.24
N ASP A 292 -10.94 -25.64 -3.37
CA ASP A 292 -9.93 -26.71 -3.49
C ASP A 292 -10.30 -27.99 -2.70
N TYR A 293 -11.49 -28.07 -2.07
CA TYR A 293 -11.92 -29.21 -1.26
C TYR A 293 -12.32 -30.42 -2.12
N ASN A 294 -11.39 -31.34 -2.33
CA ASN A 294 -11.54 -32.53 -3.18
C ASN A 294 -11.87 -33.83 -2.41
N GLU A 295 -12.16 -33.75 -1.12
CA GLU A 295 -12.40 -34.91 -0.26
C GLU A 295 -13.79 -35.55 -0.48
N PRO A 296 -13.92 -36.88 -0.29
CA PRO A 296 -15.21 -37.58 -0.46
C PRO A 296 -16.25 -37.11 0.55
N THR A 297 -17.52 -37.06 0.12
CA THR A 297 -18.64 -36.66 0.98
C THR A 297 -18.98 -37.77 1.99
N PRO A 298 -18.89 -37.53 3.32
CA PRO A 298 -19.16 -38.58 4.30
C PRO A 298 -20.63 -39.02 4.28
N LYS A 299 -20.89 -40.33 4.33
CA LYS A 299 -22.22 -40.90 4.54
C LYS A 299 -22.43 -41.26 6.01
N ARG A 300 -23.50 -41.98 6.30
CA ARG A 300 -23.78 -42.50 7.65
C ARG A 300 -22.64 -43.41 8.11
N ASN A 301 -22.18 -43.25 9.35
CA ASN A 301 -21.04 -43.95 9.94
C ASN A 301 -19.69 -43.77 9.20
N GLU A 302 -19.53 -42.74 8.35
CA GLU A 302 -18.27 -42.38 7.69
C GLU A 302 -17.76 -41.02 8.20
N LEU A 303 -16.43 -40.83 8.27
CA LEU A 303 -15.81 -39.53 8.56
C LEU A 303 -14.57 -39.26 7.69
N VAL A 304 -14.30 -37.98 7.45
CA VAL A 304 -13.01 -37.49 6.94
C VAL A 304 -12.23 -36.89 8.11
N LEU A 305 -10.94 -37.23 8.20
CA LEU A 305 -10.10 -36.94 9.36
C LEU A 305 -9.00 -35.94 9.00
N SER A 306 -8.77 -34.91 9.81
CA SER A 306 -7.59 -34.06 9.62
C SER A 306 -6.30 -34.82 9.95
N ARG A 307 -5.22 -34.59 9.19
CA ARG A 307 -3.94 -35.29 9.38
C ARG A 307 -3.37 -35.14 10.79
N ARG A 308 -3.51 -33.96 11.43
CA ARG A 308 -3.08 -33.78 12.83
C ARG A 308 -3.96 -34.53 13.83
N ALA A 309 -5.27 -34.68 13.59
CA ALA A 309 -6.09 -35.61 14.38
C ALA A 309 -5.71 -37.08 14.17
N ALA A 310 -5.31 -37.48 12.95
CA ALA A 310 -4.81 -38.82 12.67
C ALA A 310 -3.49 -39.12 13.41
N ILE A 311 -2.56 -38.15 13.46
CA ILE A 311 -1.30 -38.23 14.23
C ILE A 311 -1.59 -38.27 15.74
N ALA A 312 -2.45 -37.38 16.24
CA ALA A 312 -2.87 -37.34 17.66
C ALA A 312 -3.53 -38.64 18.14
N MET A 313 -4.10 -39.44 17.24
CA MET A 313 -4.64 -40.77 17.53
C MET A 313 -3.64 -41.91 17.22
N GLY A 314 -2.34 -41.61 17.24
CA GLY A 314 -1.26 -42.58 17.07
C GLY A 314 -1.06 -43.06 15.63
N ASN A 315 -1.25 -42.17 14.65
CA ASN A 315 -1.28 -42.48 13.21
C ASN A 315 -2.42 -43.46 12.84
N VAL A 316 -3.64 -42.92 12.77
CA VAL A 316 -4.82 -43.60 12.22
C VAL A 316 -4.72 -43.70 10.69
N ALA A 317 -5.14 -44.83 10.12
CA ALA A 317 -5.14 -45.10 8.69
C ALA A 317 -6.54 -45.05 8.06
N VAL A 318 -6.60 -44.79 6.75
CA VAL A 318 -7.85 -44.86 5.97
C VAL A 318 -8.40 -46.30 6.03
N GLY A 319 -9.68 -46.43 6.36
CA GLY A 319 -10.37 -47.70 6.54
C GLY A 319 -10.50 -48.18 7.98
N GLU A 320 -9.75 -47.61 8.94
CA GLU A 320 -9.90 -47.91 10.38
C GLU A 320 -11.19 -47.32 10.97
N THR A 321 -11.62 -47.84 12.13
CA THR A 321 -12.77 -47.34 12.89
C THR A 321 -12.31 -46.49 14.07
N VAL A 322 -12.81 -45.27 14.16
CA VAL A 322 -12.62 -44.34 15.29
C VAL A 322 -13.96 -44.19 16.02
N ILE A 323 -13.91 -44.19 17.35
CA ILE A 323 -15.08 -43.98 18.21
C ILE A 323 -15.04 -42.53 18.69
N LEU A 324 -16.10 -41.78 18.42
CA LEU A 324 -16.32 -40.43 18.94
C LEU A 324 -17.30 -40.49 20.11
N TYR A 325 -16.91 -40.02 21.29
CA TYR A 325 -17.75 -40.04 22.49
C TYR A 325 -17.71 -38.74 23.28
N GLY A 326 -18.84 -38.40 23.89
CA GLY A 326 -19.04 -37.10 24.53
C GLY A 326 -20.46 -36.91 25.05
N ASN A 327 -20.73 -35.73 25.57
CA ASN A 327 -22.08 -35.27 25.91
C ASN A 327 -22.66 -34.58 24.67
N ALA A 328 -23.84 -35.00 24.21
CA ALA A 328 -24.52 -34.40 23.06
C ALA A 328 -25.46 -33.24 23.46
N GLN A 329 -25.99 -33.25 24.69
CA GLN A 329 -26.92 -32.24 25.20
C GLN A 329 -26.30 -30.84 25.26
N THR A 330 -24.98 -30.74 25.44
CA THR A 330 -24.25 -29.46 25.51
C THR A 330 -24.38 -28.59 24.26
N ASN A 331 -24.62 -29.17 23.08
CA ASN A 331 -24.86 -28.40 21.85
C ASN A 331 -26.15 -28.81 21.11
N MET A 332 -26.80 -29.91 21.50
CA MET A 332 -28.10 -30.35 20.96
C MET A 332 -29.23 -30.29 22.00
N GLU A 333 -29.41 -29.18 22.71
CA GLU A 333 -30.40 -29.08 23.79
C GLU A 333 -31.84 -29.44 23.32
N LEU A 334 -32.23 -29.06 22.10
CA LEU A 334 -33.59 -29.19 21.56
C LEU A 334 -34.20 -30.62 21.59
N PRO A 335 -33.57 -31.69 21.05
CA PRO A 335 -34.09 -33.05 21.20
C PRO A 335 -34.14 -33.49 22.67
N PHE A 336 -33.17 -33.09 23.50
CA PHE A 336 -33.20 -33.41 24.93
C PHE A 336 -34.33 -32.69 25.70
N THR A 337 -34.89 -31.56 25.22
CA THR A 337 -36.09 -30.97 25.85
C THR A 337 -37.38 -31.74 25.57
N GLN A 338 -37.39 -32.60 24.55
CA GLN A 338 -38.56 -33.44 24.18
C GLN A 338 -38.53 -34.83 24.86
N VAL A 339 -37.45 -35.12 25.59
CA VAL A 339 -37.11 -36.43 26.13
C VAL A 339 -37.02 -36.32 27.67
N PRO A 340 -37.45 -37.33 28.44
CA PRO A 340 -37.37 -37.29 29.90
C PRO A 340 -35.97 -36.99 30.46
N TRP A 341 -35.93 -36.15 31.50
CA TRP A 341 -34.70 -35.59 32.09
C TRP A 341 -33.72 -36.61 32.71
N TRP A 342 -34.13 -37.87 32.86
CA TRP A 342 -33.28 -38.95 33.36
C TRP A 342 -32.46 -39.65 32.27
N ILE A 343 -32.79 -39.47 30.98
CA ILE A 343 -32.07 -40.11 29.88
C ILE A 343 -30.64 -39.55 29.77
N SER A 344 -29.66 -40.45 29.80
CA SER A 344 -28.24 -40.12 29.75
C SER A 344 -27.89 -39.30 28.49
N PRO A 345 -27.25 -38.12 28.63
CA PRO A 345 -26.90 -37.25 27.51
C PRO A 345 -25.63 -37.69 26.76
N TYR A 346 -25.06 -38.84 27.14
CA TYR A 346 -23.82 -39.36 26.59
C TYR A 346 -24.06 -40.27 25.39
N THR A 347 -23.25 -40.11 24.34
CA THR A 347 -23.29 -40.93 23.12
C THR A 347 -21.91 -41.48 22.77
N MET A 348 -21.87 -42.65 22.12
CA MET A 348 -20.69 -43.23 21.48
C MET A 348 -20.99 -43.55 20.02
N MET A 349 -20.29 -42.90 19.10
CA MET A 349 -20.52 -43.02 17.66
C MET A 349 -19.32 -43.69 16.98
N PRO A 350 -19.45 -44.93 16.49
CA PRO A 350 -18.41 -45.59 15.69
C PRO A 350 -18.46 -45.08 14.24
N PHE A 351 -17.34 -44.52 13.78
CA PHE A 351 -17.18 -44.00 12.41
C PHE A 351 -15.98 -44.66 11.71
N LYS A 352 -16.14 -44.97 10.43
CA LYS A 352 -15.04 -45.42 9.56
C LYS A 352 -14.35 -44.24 8.88
N VAL A 353 -13.02 -44.21 8.91
CA VAL A 353 -12.22 -43.19 8.22
C VAL A 353 -12.25 -43.46 6.71
N ILE A 354 -12.83 -42.55 5.93
CA ILE A 354 -12.88 -42.66 4.45
C ILE A 354 -11.79 -41.86 3.73
N SER A 355 -11.25 -40.82 4.37
CA SER A 355 -10.08 -40.08 3.89
C SER A 355 -9.36 -39.37 5.04
N ILE A 356 -8.10 -39.00 4.81
CA ILE A 356 -7.28 -38.19 5.73
C ILE A 356 -6.80 -36.96 4.97
N MET A 357 -7.34 -35.78 5.34
CA MET A 357 -7.08 -34.51 4.68
C MET A 357 -5.95 -33.73 5.34
N GLU A 358 -5.18 -32.98 4.56
CA GLU A 358 -4.26 -31.96 5.07
C GLU A 358 -5.03 -30.71 5.55
N LYS A 359 -4.33 -29.78 6.21
CA LYS A 359 -4.92 -28.53 6.72
C LYS A 359 -5.44 -27.65 5.57
N ASP A 360 -6.72 -27.29 5.62
CA ASP A 360 -7.41 -26.41 4.66
C ASP A 360 -7.98 -25.17 5.39
N ASP A 361 -7.25 -24.05 5.35
CA ASP A 361 -7.71 -22.77 5.91
C ASP A 361 -8.76 -22.05 5.04
N LEU A 362 -9.01 -22.47 3.79
CA LEU A 362 -10.07 -21.91 2.95
C LEU A 362 -11.46 -22.39 3.38
N LYS A 363 -11.54 -23.63 3.93
CA LYS A 363 -12.79 -24.23 4.40
C LYS A 363 -12.87 -24.40 5.93
N PHE A 364 -11.75 -24.61 6.61
CA PHE A 364 -11.65 -24.90 8.04
C PHE A 364 -10.61 -24.00 8.76
N PRO A 365 -10.75 -22.67 8.65
CA PRO A 365 -9.72 -21.71 9.09
C PRO A 365 -9.33 -21.84 10.55
N GLY A 366 -8.02 -21.97 10.80
CA GLY A 366 -7.45 -22.02 12.14
C GLY A 366 -7.77 -23.31 12.92
N MET A 367 -8.31 -24.35 12.28
CA MET A 367 -8.56 -25.65 12.89
C MET A 367 -7.53 -26.68 12.39
N GLU A 368 -7.02 -27.50 13.31
CA GLU A 368 -5.95 -28.46 13.03
C GLU A 368 -6.29 -29.89 13.45
N THR A 369 -6.90 -30.07 14.63
CA THR A 369 -7.37 -31.36 15.15
C THR A 369 -8.89 -31.44 15.05
N PHE A 370 -9.40 -31.70 13.85
CA PHE A 370 -10.84 -31.76 13.56
C PHE A 370 -11.26 -32.99 12.74
N VAL A 371 -12.56 -33.24 12.72
CA VAL A 371 -13.24 -34.32 12.00
C VAL A 371 -14.40 -33.73 11.21
N VAL A 372 -14.59 -34.19 9.97
CA VAL A 372 -15.71 -33.79 9.11
C VAL A 372 -16.68 -34.97 8.96
N VAL A 373 -17.96 -34.72 9.28
CA VAL A 373 -19.08 -35.69 9.15
C VAL A 373 -20.25 -35.04 8.40
N SER A 374 -21.19 -35.85 7.90
CA SER A 374 -22.40 -35.32 7.23
C SER A 374 -23.47 -34.91 8.23
N LEU A 375 -23.90 -33.65 8.17
CA LEU A 375 -24.92 -33.06 9.05
C LEU A 375 -26.23 -33.86 9.06
N SER A 376 -26.72 -34.25 7.88
CA SER A 376 -28.00 -34.98 7.76
C SER A 376 -27.96 -36.40 8.33
N SER A 377 -26.77 -37.02 8.42
CA SER A 377 -26.62 -38.32 9.08
C SER A 377 -26.30 -38.20 10.57
N PHE A 378 -25.77 -37.06 11.03
CA PHE A 378 -25.14 -36.94 12.35
C PHE A 378 -26.11 -37.24 13.50
N ILE A 379 -27.34 -36.70 13.48
CA ILE A 379 -28.32 -36.97 14.55
C ILE A 379 -28.74 -38.45 14.61
N ALA A 380 -28.79 -39.14 13.46
CA ALA A 380 -29.06 -40.58 13.39
C ALA A 380 -27.86 -41.45 13.83
N ASN A 381 -26.66 -40.86 13.95
CA ASN A 381 -25.49 -41.51 14.53
C ASN A 381 -25.48 -41.29 16.05
N VAL A 382 -25.76 -40.06 16.51
CA VAL A 382 -25.96 -39.72 17.93
C VAL A 382 -27.03 -40.61 18.57
N ALA A 383 -28.19 -40.75 17.93
CA ALA A 383 -29.33 -41.56 18.40
C ALA A 383 -29.04 -43.08 18.44
N ALA A 384 -28.21 -43.58 17.52
CA ALA A 384 -27.75 -44.96 17.55
C ALA A 384 -26.78 -45.18 18.73
N GLY A 385 -25.89 -44.21 18.98
CA GLY A 385 -24.85 -44.24 19.99
C GLY A 385 -25.26 -43.95 21.43
N LEU A 386 -26.52 -43.58 21.72
CA LEU A 386 -27.02 -43.38 23.08
C LEU A 386 -26.89 -44.66 23.93
N GLY A 387 -26.50 -44.50 25.20
CA GLY A 387 -26.20 -45.61 26.11
C GLY A 387 -27.43 -46.41 26.56
N PRO A 388 -27.30 -47.74 26.73
CA PRO A 388 -28.42 -48.71 26.67
C PRO A 388 -29.49 -48.55 27.75
N TYR A 389 -29.11 -48.09 28.95
CA TYR A 389 -29.92 -48.17 30.17
C TYR A 389 -31.31 -47.51 30.08
N ASP A 390 -31.46 -46.44 29.30
CA ASP A 390 -32.69 -45.65 29.23
C ASP A 390 -33.30 -45.52 27.83
N VAL A 391 -32.80 -46.25 26.82
CA VAL A 391 -33.23 -46.04 25.42
C VAL A 391 -34.55 -46.75 25.11
N SER A 392 -35.66 -46.15 25.53
CA SER A 392 -36.97 -46.49 24.96
C SER A 392 -36.94 -46.32 23.44
N PRO A 393 -37.69 -47.15 22.67
CA PRO A 393 -37.77 -46.97 21.22
C PRO A 393 -38.29 -45.57 20.86
N THR A 394 -39.17 -45.01 21.68
CA THR A 394 -39.69 -43.64 21.55
C THR A 394 -38.62 -42.56 21.69
N ALA A 395 -37.59 -42.75 22.52
CA ALA A 395 -36.49 -41.79 22.62
C ALA A 395 -35.66 -41.77 21.33
N ARG A 396 -35.30 -42.94 20.80
CA ARG A 396 -34.62 -43.05 19.50
C ARG A 396 -35.45 -42.43 18.38
N GLU A 397 -36.76 -42.67 18.37
CA GLU A 397 -37.70 -42.11 17.40
C GLU A 397 -37.75 -40.57 17.44
N ILE A 398 -37.80 -39.96 18.63
CA ILE A 398 -37.75 -38.50 18.81
C ILE A 398 -36.45 -37.91 18.25
N PHE A 399 -35.29 -38.52 18.53
CA PHE A 399 -34.02 -38.06 17.96
C PHE A 399 -33.96 -38.23 16.44
N THR A 400 -34.49 -39.31 15.86
CA THR A 400 -34.51 -39.49 14.39
C THR A 400 -35.51 -38.59 13.68
N ASN A 401 -36.59 -38.18 14.35
CA ASN A 401 -37.60 -37.27 13.81
C ASN A 401 -37.27 -35.79 14.04
N THR A 402 -36.26 -35.47 14.84
CA THR A 402 -35.81 -34.09 15.08
C THR A 402 -34.96 -33.59 13.91
N ASP A 403 -35.34 -32.45 13.33
CA ASP A 403 -34.55 -31.81 12.27
C ASP A 403 -33.27 -31.18 12.83
N ILE A 404 -32.12 -31.76 12.46
CA ILE A 404 -30.77 -31.30 12.80
C ILE A 404 -30.49 -29.85 12.38
N HIS A 405 -31.14 -29.33 11.33
CA HIS A 405 -31.01 -27.92 10.92
C HIS A 405 -31.55 -26.95 11.99
N GLN A 406 -32.34 -27.42 12.96
CA GLN A 406 -32.81 -26.57 14.06
C GLN A 406 -31.76 -26.38 15.17
N CYS A 407 -30.66 -27.14 15.14
CA CYS A 407 -29.60 -27.16 16.16
C CYS A 407 -28.24 -26.63 15.64
N ALA A 408 -28.22 -25.77 14.62
CA ALA A 408 -26.97 -25.35 13.97
C ALA A 408 -26.12 -24.45 14.88
N SER A 409 -24.99 -24.93 15.39
CA SER A 409 -24.06 -24.17 16.26
C SER A 409 -23.57 -22.88 15.59
N THR A 410 -23.35 -22.93 14.28
CA THR A 410 -22.90 -21.79 13.46
C THR A 410 -23.60 -21.79 12.10
N VAL A 411 -23.80 -20.61 11.51
CA VAL A 411 -24.26 -20.46 10.12
C VAL A 411 -23.33 -19.52 9.36
N TYR A 412 -22.93 -19.93 8.16
CA TYR A 412 -22.03 -19.20 7.27
C TYR A 412 -22.83 -18.63 6.09
N PHE A 413 -22.51 -17.40 5.70
CA PHE A 413 -23.08 -16.72 4.55
C PHE A 413 -21.95 -16.25 3.62
N LYS A 414 -22.17 -16.38 2.31
CA LYS A 414 -21.25 -15.93 1.26
C LYS A 414 -22.04 -15.02 0.31
N MET A 415 -21.53 -13.83 0.02
CA MET A 415 -22.16 -12.91 -0.92
C MET A 415 -22.21 -13.53 -2.32
N ASN A 416 -23.30 -13.30 -3.05
CA ASN A 416 -23.40 -13.59 -4.49
C ASN A 416 -22.13 -13.07 -5.20
N PRO A 417 -21.44 -13.85 -6.06
CA PRO A 417 -20.20 -13.43 -6.71
C PRO A 417 -20.26 -12.03 -7.35
N LYS A 418 -21.38 -11.66 -7.98
CA LYS A 418 -21.57 -10.33 -8.60
C LYS A 418 -21.66 -9.20 -7.57
N PHE A 419 -22.26 -9.46 -6.41
CA PHE A 419 -22.32 -8.52 -5.30
C PHE A 419 -20.99 -8.47 -4.53
N ARG A 420 -20.38 -9.63 -4.24
CA ARG A 420 -19.06 -9.78 -3.59
C ARG A 420 -18.00 -8.95 -4.31
N LEU A 421 -17.88 -9.10 -5.63
CA LEU A 421 -16.98 -8.28 -6.45
C LEU A 421 -17.22 -6.77 -6.28
N ARG A 422 -18.49 -6.31 -6.28
CA ARG A 422 -18.84 -4.89 -6.09
C ARG A 422 -18.62 -4.40 -4.65
N ALA A 423 -18.77 -5.27 -3.65
CA ALA A 423 -18.57 -4.94 -2.25
C ALA A 423 -17.08 -4.68 -1.94
N TYR A 424 -16.19 -5.50 -2.49
CA TYR A 424 -14.74 -5.47 -2.21
C TYR A 424 -13.87 -4.77 -3.25
N SER A 425 -14.36 -4.42 -4.46
CA SER A 425 -13.55 -3.78 -5.51
C SER A 425 -13.06 -2.35 -5.19
N SER A 426 -13.50 -1.73 -4.09
CA SER A 426 -13.04 -0.40 -3.72
C SER A 426 -11.70 -0.45 -2.99
N THR A 427 -10.71 0.35 -3.41
CA THR A 427 -9.46 0.56 -2.67
C THR A 427 -9.66 1.23 -1.29
N SER A 428 -10.84 1.79 -1.03
CA SER A 428 -11.20 2.44 0.24
C SER A 428 -11.81 1.43 1.22
N TYR A 429 -11.07 1.10 2.28
CA TYR A 429 -11.58 0.30 3.40
C TYR A 429 -12.88 0.86 4.00
N ASN A 430 -13.06 2.19 4.04
CA ASN A 430 -14.29 2.80 4.52
C ASN A 430 -15.50 2.53 3.60
N THR A 431 -15.27 2.42 2.29
CA THR A 431 -16.29 2.09 1.30
C THR A 431 -16.63 0.60 1.37
N ILE A 432 -15.63 -0.29 1.40
CA ILE A 432 -15.84 -1.73 1.65
C ILE A 432 -16.66 -1.92 2.94
N ARG A 433 -16.22 -1.30 4.05
CA ARG A 433 -16.91 -1.37 5.34
C ARG A 433 -18.37 -0.94 5.24
N ARG A 434 -18.68 0.14 4.50
CA ARG A 434 -20.07 0.58 4.31
C ARG A 434 -20.87 -0.47 3.53
N ASN A 435 -20.35 -0.96 2.40
CA ASN A 435 -21.03 -1.94 1.55
C ASN A 435 -21.30 -3.26 2.29
N VAL A 436 -20.29 -3.79 2.99
CA VAL A 436 -20.39 -5.02 3.79
C VAL A 436 -21.36 -4.83 4.96
N LEU A 437 -21.27 -3.73 5.71
CA LEU A 437 -22.18 -3.47 6.82
C LEU A 437 -23.62 -3.22 6.36
N GLU A 438 -23.84 -2.64 5.18
CA GLU A 438 -25.20 -2.45 4.63
C GLU A 438 -25.87 -3.79 4.30
N TRP A 439 -25.14 -4.70 3.63
CA TRP A 439 -25.61 -6.07 3.36
C TRP A 439 -25.83 -6.86 4.67
N THR A 440 -24.83 -6.87 5.57
CA THR A 440 -24.94 -7.56 6.88
C THR A 440 -26.06 -7.00 7.74
N SER A 441 -26.36 -5.70 7.69
CA SER A 441 -27.47 -5.12 8.46
C SER A 441 -28.85 -5.48 7.89
N LYS A 442 -28.98 -5.56 6.56
CA LYS A 442 -30.21 -6.04 5.89
C LYS A 442 -30.47 -7.52 6.19
N LEU A 443 -29.41 -8.32 6.26
CA LEU A 443 -29.44 -9.74 6.61
C LEU A 443 -29.78 -9.98 8.08
N LEU A 444 -29.16 -9.24 9.01
CA LEU A 444 -29.32 -9.48 10.45
C LEU A 444 -30.52 -8.78 11.09
N SER A 445 -31.11 -7.77 10.45
CA SER A 445 -32.28 -7.07 11.00
C SER A 445 -33.49 -8.00 11.19
N PRO A 446 -33.91 -8.82 10.20
CA PRO A 446 -35.00 -9.79 10.39
C PRO A 446 -34.62 -11.01 11.25
N VAL A 447 -33.34 -11.40 11.26
CA VAL A 447 -32.88 -12.64 11.94
C VAL A 447 -32.64 -12.43 13.44
N GLY A 448 -32.29 -11.22 13.89
CA GLY A 448 -32.14 -10.89 15.31
C GLY A 448 -30.78 -10.30 15.68
N PHE A 449 -30.45 -9.11 15.17
CA PHE A 449 -29.15 -8.41 15.34
C PHE A 449 -28.61 -8.30 16.78
N MET A 450 -29.47 -8.33 17.81
CA MET A 450 -29.09 -8.26 19.23
C MET A 450 -29.05 -9.63 19.94
N GLN A 451 -29.53 -10.69 19.30
CA GLN A 451 -29.59 -12.06 19.86
C GLN A 451 -28.42 -12.93 19.39
N LEU A 452 -27.72 -12.50 18.34
CA LEU A 452 -26.67 -13.26 17.66
C LEU A 452 -25.32 -12.53 17.70
N ASN A 453 -24.28 -13.30 18.02
CA ASN A 453 -22.91 -12.92 17.75
C ASN A 453 -22.63 -13.02 16.23
N ARG A 454 -21.69 -12.21 15.75
CA ARG A 454 -21.41 -12.05 14.31
C ARG A 454 -19.95 -11.72 14.05
N ALA A 455 -19.36 -12.34 13.03
CA ALA A 455 -18.05 -11.97 12.50
C ALA A 455 -18.13 -11.65 11.00
N THR A 456 -17.67 -10.46 10.62
CA THR A 456 -17.40 -10.09 9.22
C THR A 456 -15.91 -10.34 8.95
N VAL A 457 -15.58 -11.58 8.62
CA VAL A 457 -14.22 -12.12 8.76
C VAL A 457 -13.22 -11.45 7.82
N HIS A 458 -13.58 -11.30 6.54
CA HIS A 458 -12.78 -10.55 5.57
C HIS A 458 -12.60 -9.08 5.93
N LEU A 459 -13.64 -8.44 6.51
CA LEU A 459 -13.55 -7.03 6.91
C LEU A 459 -12.51 -6.81 8.02
N SER A 460 -12.39 -7.75 8.96
CA SER A 460 -11.29 -7.74 9.94
C SER A 460 -9.93 -7.92 9.26
N GLY A 461 -9.78 -8.81 8.28
CA GLY A 461 -8.51 -9.01 7.57
C GLY A 461 -8.07 -7.76 6.80
N LEU A 462 -8.99 -7.19 6.02
CA LEU A 462 -8.80 -5.96 5.25
C LEU A 462 -8.50 -4.73 6.12
N TYR A 463 -8.87 -4.73 7.41
CA TYR A 463 -8.47 -3.67 8.35
C TYR A 463 -6.95 -3.63 8.54
N HIS A 464 -6.29 -4.79 8.63
CA HIS A 464 -4.83 -4.87 8.80
C HIS A 464 -4.10 -4.49 7.51
N THR A 465 -4.58 -4.94 6.34
CA THR A 465 -3.93 -4.69 5.05
C THR A 465 -4.27 -3.32 4.42
N ARG A 466 -5.23 -2.56 4.96
CA ARG A 466 -5.70 -1.27 4.40
C ARG A 466 -4.59 -0.27 4.04
N LEU A 467 -3.50 -0.22 4.82
CA LEU A 467 -2.40 0.72 4.59
C LEU A 467 -1.60 0.33 3.34
N LEU A 468 -1.35 -0.96 3.15
CA LEU A 468 -0.73 -1.52 1.96
C LEU A 468 -1.62 -1.29 0.72
N GLY A 469 -2.94 -1.47 0.84
CA GLY A 469 -3.89 -1.23 -0.24
C GLY A 469 -3.99 0.23 -0.68
N VAL A 470 -4.09 1.17 0.28
CA VAL A 470 -4.09 2.62 -0.01
C VAL A 470 -2.74 3.05 -0.60
N PHE A 471 -1.62 2.58 -0.05
CA PHE A 471 -0.29 2.90 -0.56
C PHE A 471 -0.09 2.39 -1.99
N LEU A 472 -0.47 1.13 -2.28
CA LEU A 472 -0.39 0.55 -3.62
C LEU A 472 -1.22 1.31 -4.65
N GLY A 473 -2.49 1.61 -4.33
CA GLY A 473 -3.37 2.36 -5.22
C GLY A 473 -2.82 3.76 -5.54
N LEU A 474 -2.17 4.40 -4.57
CA LEU A 474 -1.54 5.70 -4.78
C LEU A 474 -0.24 5.59 -5.58
N VAL A 475 0.65 4.63 -5.29
CA VAL A 475 1.86 4.36 -6.09
C VAL A 475 1.55 4.23 -7.57
N VAL A 476 0.51 3.47 -7.92
CA VAL A 476 0.08 3.30 -9.32
C VAL A 476 -0.55 4.59 -9.89
N SER A 477 -1.28 5.35 -9.07
CA SER A 477 -1.79 6.67 -9.47
C SER A 477 -0.65 7.64 -9.85
N ILE A 478 0.49 7.58 -9.16
CA ILE A 478 1.68 8.36 -9.52
C ILE A 478 2.34 7.81 -10.79
N ILE A 479 2.38 6.48 -10.99
CA ILE A 479 2.88 5.88 -12.24
C ILE A 479 2.12 6.45 -13.45
N LEU A 480 0.79 6.50 -13.37
CA LEU A 480 -0.07 7.05 -14.41
C LEU A 480 0.19 8.55 -14.64
N LEU A 481 0.32 9.33 -13.57
CA LEU A 481 0.64 10.77 -13.66
C LEU A 481 2.02 11.02 -14.29
N ALA A 482 3.05 10.32 -13.81
CA ALA A 482 4.42 10.45 -14.29
C ALA A 482 4.55 10.02 -15.75
N LEU A 483 3.85 8.95 -16.16
CA LEU A 483 3.80 8.54 -17.57
C LEU A 483 3.03 9.53 -18.43
N GLY A 484 1.90 10.07 -17.96
CA GLY A 484 1.22 11.17 -18.65
C GLY A 484 2.12 12.40 -18.84
N PHE A 485 2.91 12.76 -17.82
CA PHE A 485 3.90 13.83 -17.90
C PHE A 485 5.03 13.53 -18.90
N LEU A 486 5.66 12.35 -18.83
CA LEU A 486 6.72 11.92 -19.76
C LEU A 486 6.22 11.89 -21.22
N SER A 487 4.96 11.48 -21.42
CA SER A 487 4.28 11.50 -22.71
C SER A 487 4.04 12.92 -23.21
N THR A 488 3.64 13.84 -22.32
CA THR A 488 3.50 15.26 -22.62
C THR A 488 4.82 15.85 -23.08
N VAL A 489 5.93 15.54 -22.38
CA VAL A 489 7.30 15.96 -22.73
C VAL A 489 7.75 15.38 -24.08
N LEU A 490 7.43 14.11 -24.36
CA LEU A 490 7.75 13.46 -25.64
C LEU A 490 7.00 14.09 -26.81
N ILE A 491 5.67 14.21 -26.73
CA ILE A 491 4.86 14.81 -27.79
C ILE A 491 5.23 16.30 -27.97
N TYR A 492 5.51 17.02 -26.88
CA TYR A 492 6.06 18.38 -26.94
C TYR A 492 7.37 18.42 -27.75
N SER A 493 8.30 17.49 -27.50
CA SER A 493 9.57 17.44 -28.21
C SER A 493 9.39 17.12 -29.70
N LEU A 494 8.53 16.17 -30.05
CA LEU A 494 8.23 15.80 -31.43
C LEU A 494 7.55 16.95 -32.20
N LEU A 495 6.52 17.58 -31.61
CA LEU A 495 5.83 18.72 -32.21
C LEU A 495 6.75 19.94 -32.35
N THR A 496 7.63 20.21 -31.37
CA THR A 496 8.61 21.30 -31.44
C THR A 496 9.57 21.10 -32.62
N VAL A 497 10.14 19.89 -32.78
CA VAL A 497 11.02 19.58 -33.92
C VAL A 497 10.27 19.69 -35.25
N GLY A 498 9.01 19.21 -35.32
CA GLY A 498 8.16 19.35 -36.50
C GLY A 498 7.88 20.80 -36.90
N ILE A 499 7.71 21.71 -35.93
CA ILE A 499 7.47 23.14 -36.16
C ILE A 499 8.77 23.91 -36.45
N GLU A 500 9.88 23.59 -35.77
CA GLU A 500 11.20 24.17 -36.06
C GLU A 500 11.69 23.85 -37.48
N THR A 501 11.33 22.67 -37.99
CA THR A 501 11.56 22.25 -39.39
C THR A 501 10.42 22.64 -40.33
N LYS A 502 9.58 23.61 -39.97
CA LYS A 502 8.52 24.15 -40.85
C LYS A 502 8.39 25.67 -40.80
N THR A 503 9.28 26.38 -40.10
CA THR A 503 9.15 27.84 -39.90
C THR A 503 9.02 28.60 -41.23
N TYR A 504 9.66 28.11 -42.29
CA TYR A 504 9.59 28.69 -43.63
C TYR A 504 8.24 28.43 -44.32
N GLU A 505 7.76 27.17 -44.34
CA GLU A 505 6.42 26.82 -44.85
C GLU A 505 5.32 27.60 -44.11
N LEU A 506 5.41 27.67 -42.79
CA LEU A 506 4.50 28.42 -41.91
C LEU A 506 4.58 29.94 -42.14
N GLY A 507 5.74 30.45 -42.61
CA GLY A 507 5.91 31.82 -43.10
C GLY A 507 5.21 32.06 -44.45
N ILE A 508 5.31 31.12 -45.39
CA ILE A 508 4.59 31.18 -46.67
C ILE A 508 3.08 31.11 -46.45
N HIS A 509 2.58 30.23 -45.57
CA HIS A 509 1.16 30.18 -45.24
C HIS A 509 0.61 31.52 -44.71
N ARG A 510 1.42 32.28 -43.96
CA ARG A 510 1.07 33.66 -43.54
C ARG A 510 0.99 34.63 -44.71
N MET A 511 1.90 34.54 -45.70
CA MET A 511 1.80 35.35 -46.93
C MET A 511 0.56 35.01 -47.76
N VAL A 512 0.15 33.75 -47.79
CA VAL A 512 -1.06 33.26 -48.49
C VAL A 512 -2.36 33.63 -47.75
N GLY A 513 -2.27 34.32 -46.60
CA GLY A 513 -3.41 34.85 -45.87
C GLY A 513 -3.93 33.98 -44.72
N PHE A 514 -3.16 32.98 -44.25
CA PHE A 514 -3.55 32.27 -43.03
C PHE A 514 -3.34 33.17 -41.80
N THR A 515 -4.43 33.44 -41.10
CA THR A 515 -4.42 34.14 -39.80
C THR A 515 -3.71 33.31 -38.73
N LYS A 516 -3.46 33.93 -37.56
CA LYS A 516 -2.82 33.24 -36.42
C LYS A 516 -3.64 32.02 -35.99
N GLU A 517 -4.97 32.14 -35.98
CA GLU A 517 -5.94 31.11 -35.58
C GLU A 517 -5.94 29.92 -36.55
N ASN A 518 -5.87 30.18 -37.86
CA ASN A 518 -5.77 29.14 -38.88
C ASN A 518 -4.50 28.29 -38.72
N LEU A 519 -3.39 28.90 -38.29
CA LEU A 519 -2.13 28.18 -38.01
C LEU A 519 -2.21 27.36 -36.72
N VAL A 520 -2.91 27.84 -35.69
CA VAL A 520 -3.22 27.07 -34.47
C VAL A 520 -4.03 25.83 -34.83
N MET A 521 -5.10 25.98 -35.63
CA MET A 521 -5.89 24.85 -36.12
C MET A 521 -5.05 23.87 -36.95
N MET A 522 -4.18 24.35 -37.84
CA MET A 522 -3.32 23.48 -38.65
C MET A 522 -2.37 22.63 -37.79
N VAL A 523 -1.77 23.22 -36.74
CA VAL A 523 -0.91 22.48 -35.79
C VAL A 523 -1.69 21.47 -34.97
N LEU A 524 -2.88 21.83 -34.48
CA LEU A 524 -3.76 20.91 -33.75
C LEU A 524 -4.22 19.73 -34.62
N ILE A 525 -4.63 19.98 -35.87
CA ILE A 525 -5.08 18.94 -36.80
C ILE A 525 -3.92 17.98 -37.15
N ASN A 526 -2.70 18.48 -37.33
CA ASN A 526 -1.53 17.63 -37.54
C ASN A 526 -1.18 16.79 -36.29
N ALA A 527 -1.32 17.37 -35.09
CA ALA A 527 -1.17 16.61 -33.84
C ALA A 527 -2.24 15.51 -33.69
N TYR A 528 -3.50 15.81 -33.99
CA TYR A 528 -4.59 14.83 -33.88
C TYR A 528 -4.58 13.75 -34.98
N ALA A 529 -3.95 14.02 -36.13
CA ALA A 529 -3.84 13.06 -37.24
C ALA A 529 -3.18 11.73 -36.82
N PHE A 530 -2.15 11.75 -35.96
CA PHE A 530 -1.54 10.52 -35.44
C PHE A 530 -2.15 10.02 -34.11
N THR A 531 -2.70 10.91 -33.27
CA THR A 531 -3.14 10.52 -31.93
C THR A 531 -4.49 9.80 -31.93
N VAL A 532 -5.43 10.15 -32.81
CA VAL A 532 -6.74 9.48 -32.89
C VAL A 532 -6.60 8.03 -33.36
N PRO A 533 -5.85 7.70 -34.43
CA PRO A 533 -5.58 6.30 -34.79
C PRO A 533 -4.79 5.56 -33.70
N ALA A 534 -3.81 6.20 -33.07
CA ALA A 534 -3.02 5.60 -32.00
C ALA A 534 -3.84 5.29 -30.74
N TRP A 535 -4.84 6.11 -30.41
CA TRP A 535 -5.75 5.88 -29.30
C TRP A 535 -6.66 4.66 -29.55
N ILE A 536 -7.24 4.54 -30.75
CA ILE A 536 -8.07 3.38 -31.13
C ILE A 536 -7.24 2.08 -31.08
N VAL A 537 -6.05 2.09 -31.69
CA VAL A 537 -5.14 0.94 -31.72
C VAL A 537 -4.60 0.61 -30.33
N GLY A 538 -4.30 1.62 -29.49
CA GLY A 538 -3.84 1.44 -28.12
C GLY A 538 -4.85 0.72 -27.23
N ILE A 539 -6.15 1.02 -27.36
CA ILE A 539 -7.21 0.26 -26.66
C ILE A 539 -7.29 -1.18 -27.19
N GLY A 540 -7.26 -1.37 -28.51
CA GLY A 540 -7.35 -2.70 -29.13
C GLY A 540 -6.20 -3.64 -28.71
N ILE A 541 -4.96 -3.16 -28.76
CA ILE A 541 -3.80 -3.93 -28.28
C ILE A 541 -3.85 -4.08 -26.75
N GLY A 542 -4.32 -3.06 -26.03
CA GLY A 542 -4.56 -3.13 -24.58
C GLY A 542 -5.49 -4.28 -24.17
N GLN A 543 -6.55 -4.57 -24.94
CA GLN A 543 -7.45 -5.70 -24.69
C GLN A 543 -6.74 -7.05 -24.88
N GLY A 544 -5.85 -7.16 -25.87
CA GLY A 544 -5.00 -8.34 -26.08
C GLY A 544 -4.00 -8.55 -24.94
N VAL A 545 -3.31 -7.48 -24.51
CA VAL A 545 -2.34 -7.54 -23.40
C VAL A 545 -3.04 -7.83 -22.07
N TYR A 546 -4.20 -7.24 -21.81
CA TYR A 546 -5.01 -7.55 -20.62
C TYR A 546 -5.49 -9.00 -20.61
N ALA A 547 -5.93 -9.55 -21.75
CA ALA A 547 -6.28 -10.98 -21.86
C ALA A 547 -5.07 -11.91 -21.63
N GLY A 548 -3.88 -11.53 -22.12
CA GLY A 548 -2.63 -12.23 -21.83
C GLY A 548 -2.24 -12.18 -20.35
N ALA A 549 -2.34 -11.00 -19.72
CA ALA A 549 -2.12 -10.82 -18.29
C ALA A 549 -3.11 -11.67 -17.47
N ARG A 550 -4.40 -11.67 -17.82
CA ARG A 550 -5.43 -12.52 -17.23
C ARG A 550 -5.05 -14.00 -17.27
N ALA A 551 -4.53 -14.51 -18.40
CA ALA A 551 -4.08 -15.90 -18.51
C ALA A 551 -2.87 -16.21 -17.60
N VAL A 552 -1.98 -15.24 -17.37
CA VAL A 552 -0.87 -15.36 -16.40
C VAL A 552 -1.37 -15.33 -14.96
N PHE A 553 -2.29 -14.43 -14.61
CA PHE A 553 -2.92 -14.35 -13.28
C PHE A 553 -3.72 -15.60 -12.92
N LEU A 554 -4.50 -16.15 -13.86
CA LEU A 554 -5.23 -17.42 -13.66
C LEU A 554 -4.27 -18.56 -13.28
N ARG A 555 -3.14 -18.70 -14.00
CA ARG A 555 -2.10 -19.72 -13.72
C ARG A 555 -1.31 -19.51 -12.42
N LEU A 556 -1.41 -18.34 -11.79
CA LEU A 556 -0.64 -17.99 -10.58
C LEU A 556 -1.49 -17.88 -9.31
N VAL A 557 -2.82 -17.69 -9.44
CA VAL A 557 -3.69 -17.33 -8.31
C VAL A 557 -5.08 -17.98 -8.38
N ASN A 558 -5.42 -18.77 -9.42
CA ASN A 558 -6.76 -19.35 -9.64
C ASN A 558 -7.94 -18.32 -9.65
N MET A 559 -7.66 -17.03 -9.85
CA MET A 559 -8.65 -15.95 -9.73
C MET A 559 -9.32 -15.59 -11.07
N GLU A 560 -10.65 -15.68 -11.13
CA GLU A 560 -11.46 -15.31 -12.30
C GLU A 560 -11.57 -13.79 -12.51
N LEU A 561 -10.55 -13.19 -13.09
CA LEU A 561 -10.62 -11.82 -13.63
C LEU A 561 -11.66 -11.72 -14.76
N PRO A 562 -12.36 -10.59 -14.93
CA PRO A 562 -13.28 -10.39 -16.05
C PRO A 562 -12.53 -10.36 -17.39
N LEU A 563 -13.19 -10.81 -18.46
CA LEU A 563 -12.62 -10.90 -19.81
C LEU A 563 -12.42 -9.53 -20.49
N LEU A 564 -13.25 -8.55 -20.16
CA LEU A 564 -13.22 -7.20 -20.72
C LEU A 564 -12.47 -6.25 -19.78
N ILE A 565 -11.78 -5.29 -20.40
CA ILE A 565 -11.22 -4.09 -19.77
C ILE A 565 -12.30 -3.31 -19.00
N SER A 566 -11.93 -2.70 -17.86
CA SER A 566 -12.82 -1.78 -17.13
C SER A 566 -13.10 -0.51 -17.94
N GLY A 567 -14.38 -0.10 -18.01
CA GLY A 567 -14.79 1.17 -18.61
C GLY A 567 -14.17 2.40 -17.96
N ALA A 568 -13.79 2.34 -16.67
CA ALA A 568 -13.06 3.43 -16.01
C ALA A 568 -11.66 3.60 -16.61
N SER A 569 -10.96 2.51 -16.90
CA SER A 569 -9.64 2.56 -17.56
C SER A 569 -9.73 3.12 -18.99
N VAL A 570 -10.81 2.82 -19.72
CA VAL A 570 -11.07 3.39 -21.06
C VAL A 570 -11.27 4.90 -20.95
N GLY A 571 -12.06 5.37 -19.97
CA GLY A 571 -12.27 6.81 -19.72
C GLY A 571 -11.00 7.58 -19.35
N TRP A 572 -10.10 6.98 -18.57
CA TRP A 572 -8.79 7.58 -18.29
C TRP A 572 -7.83 7.50 -19.49
N ALA A 573 -7.88 6.43 -20.28
CA ALA A 573 -7.04 6.25 -21.46
C ALA A 573 -7.49 7.14 -22.65
N THR A 574 -8.78 7.47 -22.78
CA THR A 574 -9.25 8.49 -23.74
C THR A 574 -8.78 9.88 -23.32
N LEU A 575 -8.92 10.23 -22.03
CA LEU A 575 -8.47 11.50 -21.48
C LEU A 575 -6.95 11.67 -21.62
N ALA A 576 -6.16 10.61 -21.40
CA ALA A 576 -4.74 10.61 -21.68
C ALA A 576 -4.45 10.75 -23.19
N GLY A 577 -4.96 9.83 -24.02
CA GLY A 577 -4.64 9.76 -25.46
C GLY A 577 -5.05 11.01 -26.26
N LEU A 578 -6.17 11.65 -25.90
CA LEU A 578 -6.69 12.83 -26.59
C LEU A 578 -6.35 14.16 -25.88
N GLY A 579 -6.10 14.14 -24.55
CA GLY A 579 -5.77 15.33 -23.76
C GLY A 579 -4.28 15.67 -23.73
N ILE A 580 -3.40 14.67 -23.65
CA ILE A 580 -1.93 14.88 -23.64
C ILE A 580 -1.45 15.64 -24.89
N PRO A 581 -1.92 15.35 -26.13
CA PRO A 581 -1.52 16.11 -27.32
C PRO A 581 -1.92 17.60 -27.26
N LEU A 582 -3.09 17.91 -26.70
CA LEU A 582 -3.57 19.28 -26.55
C LEU A 582 -2.66 20.06 -25.60
N VAL A 583 -2.36 19.50 -24.41
CA VAL A 583 -1.45 20.09 -23.43
C VAL A 583 -0.02 20.22 -24.01
N ALA A 584 0.48 19.20 -24.70
CA ALA A 584 1.81 19.21 -25.32
C ALA A 584 1.94 20.24 -26.46
N SER A 585 0.85 20.51 -27.19
CA SER A 585 0.82 21.50 -28.28
C SER A 585 0.85 22.96 -27.82
N PHE A 586 0.50 23.24 -26.57
CA PHE A 586 0.35 24.60 -26.01
C PHE A 586 1.63 25.45 -26.14
N PHE A 587 2.77 24.94 -25.68
CA PHE A 587 4.05 25.66 -25.75
C PHE A 587 4.54 25.88 -27.20
N PRO A 588 4.52 24.88 -28.10
CA PRO A 588 4.84 25.08 -29.52
C PRO A 588 3.90 26.06 -30.23
N ILE A 589 2.60 26.07 -29.88
CA ILE A 589 1.62 27.02 -30.41
C ILE A 589 1.96 28.46 -29.99
N ILE A 590 2.30 28.71 -28.72
CA ILE A 590 2.72 30.04 -28.27
C ILE A 590 4.00 30.46 -29.01
N LEU A 591 5.01 29.59 -29.08
CA LEU A 591 6.26 29.83 -29.81
C LEU A 591 6.00 30.22 -31.28
N LEU A 592 5.06 29.53 -31.94
CA LEU A 592 4.64 29.81 -33.31
C LEU A 592 3.99 31.20 -33.43
N VAL A 593 3.00 31.50 -32.58
CA VAL A 593 2.20 32.74 -32.64
C VAL A 593 3.05 33.97 -32.32
N THR A 594 4.02 33.87 -31.41
CA THR A 594 4.93 34.98 -31.05
C THR A 594 6.03 35.28 -32.07
N ARG A 595 6.33 34.35 -32.99
CA ARG A 595 7.47 34.48 -33.91
C ARG A 595 7.14 35.43 -35.06
N GLN A 596 7.97 36.45 -35.27
CA GLN A 596 7.81 37.44 -36.34
C GLN A 596 7.93 36.79 -37.74
N LEU A 597 7.22 37.35 -38.72
CA LEU A 597 7.23 36.84 -40.11
C LEU A 597 8.61 37.00 -40.77
N SER A 598 9.27 38.14 -40.53
CA SER A 598 10.66 38.43 -40.91
C SER A 598 11.64 37.33 -40.45
N ASP A 599 11.60 36.97 -39.17
CA ASP A 599 12.47 35.94 -38.56
C ASP A 599 12.13 34.51 -39.04
N ALA A 600 10.92 34.27 -39.53
CA ALA A 600 10.52 32.97 -40.08
C ALA A 600 11.06 32.74 -41.50
N LEU A 601 11.27 33.82 -42.26
CA LEU A 601 11.68 33.83 -43.67
C LEU A 601 13.19 33.96 -43.86
N ASN A 602 13.93 34.43 -42.87
CA ASN A 602 15.35 34.77 -43.03
C ASN A 602 16.27 33.54 -43.03
N THR A 603 16.45 32.94 -44.20
CA THR A 603 17.30 31.76 -44.45
C THR A 603 18.80 32.02 -44.35
N SER A 604 19.24 33.28 -44.27
CA SER A 604 20.66 33.67 -44.39
C SER A 604 21.49 33.49 -43.11
N ARG A 605 20.86 33.38 -41.93
CA ARG A 605 21.57 33.19 -40.65
C ARG A 605 21.67 31.71 -40.30
N SER A 606 22.86 31.28 -39.90
CA SER A 606 23.04 29.95 -39.29
C SER A 606 22.19 29.83 -38.02
N ARG A 607 21.46 28.73 -37.86
CA ARG A 607 20.62 28.49 -36.67
C ARG A 607 21.44 28.26 -35.38
N SER A 608 22.75 28.08 -35.51
CA SER A 608 23.74 27.86 -34.45
C SER A 608 24.48 29.14 -34.04
N VAL A 609 23.77 30.25 -33.81
CA VAL A 609 24.37 31.49 -33.28
C VAL A 609 24.83 31.27 -31.83
N GLY A 610 26.14 31.06 -31.64
CA GLY A 610 26.75 30.74 -30.34
C GLY A 610 26.72 31.88 -29.31
N VAL A 611 26.36 33.11 -29.72
CA VAL A 611 26.22 34.29 -28.84
C VAL A 611 24.90 35.00 -29.13
N ILE A 612 23.90 34.80 -28.28
CA ILE A 612 22.63 35.54 -28.35
C ILE A 612 22.86 36.93 -27.74
N SER A 613 23.23 37.91 -28.56
CA SER A 613 23.37 39.32 -28.19
C SER A 613 21.99 39.96 -27.98
N LYS A 614 21.34 39.64 -26.85
CA LYS A 614 20.06 40.26 -26.46
C LYS A 614 20.31 41.72 -26.04
N VAL A 615 20.20 42.64 -26.99
CA VAL A 615 20.26 44.09 -26.74
C VAL A 615 19.01 44.50 -25.97
N ILE A 616 19.13 44.62 -24.64
CA ILE A 616 18.07 45.12 -23.77
C ILE A 616 18.11 46.65 -23.82
N ARG A 617 17.07 47.28 -24.39
CA ARG A 617 16.81 48.71 -24.20
C ARG A 617 16.12 48.89 -22.84
N GLY A 618 16.43 49.98 -22.13
CA GLY A 618 16.11 50.13 -20.70
C GLY A 618 14.63 50.28 -20.36
N ASP A 619 13.81 50.69 -21.33
CA ASP A 619 12.49 51.28 -21.09
C ASP A 619 11.35 50.26 -20.94
N SER A 620 11.63 49.11 -20.32
CA SER A 620 10.58 48.19 -19.87
C SER A 620 10.94 47.47 -18.58
N THR A 621 10.12 47.63 -17.56
CA THR A 621 10.15 46.88 -16.29
C THR A 621 9.61 45.47 -16.51
N SER A 622 10.28 44.69 -17.38
CA SER A 622 9.82 43.35 -17.79
C SER A 622 9.74 42.42 -16.58
N TRP A 623 8.52 42.13 -16.12
CA TRP A 623 8.28 41.37 -14.91
C TRP A 623 8.97 39.99 -14.97
N SER A 624 9.76 39.67 -13.94
CA SER A 624 10.59 38.46 -13.91
C SER A 624 9.73 37.24 -13.59
N TRP A 625 9.05 36.71 -14.60
CA TRP A 625 8.22 35.49 -14.55
C TRP A 625 8.91 34.31 -13.86
N THR A 626 10.24 34.22 -13.92
CA THR A 626 11.05 33.24 -13.17
C THR A 626 11.00 33.43 -11.65
N MET A 627 11.06 34.67 -11.15
CA MET A 627 10.98 34.95 -9.72
C MET A 627 9.54 34.87 -9.21
N LEU A 628 8.56 35.28 -10.01
CA LEU A 628 7.13 35.03 -9.72
C LEU A 628 6.86 33.52 -9.60
N SER A 629 7.30 32.74 -10.60
CA SER A 629 7.13 31.27 -10.59
C SER A 629 7.79 30.62 -9.38
N LEU A 630 9.02 31.04 -9.03
CA LEU A 630 9.72 30.57 -7.84
C LEU A 630 8.95 30.91 -6.54
N GLY A 631 8.44 32.14 -6.43
CA GLY A 631 7.62 32.58 -5.30
C GLY A 631 6.32 31.79 -5.16
N VAL A 632 5.62 31.53 -6.28
CA VAL A 632 4.41 30.69 -6.32
C VAL A 632 4.71 29.25 -5.92
N VAL A 633 5.84 28.67 -6.36
CA VAL A 633 6.26 27.32 -5.96
C VAL A 633 6.55 27.25 -4.46
N PHE A 634 7.27 28.23 -3.89
CA PHE A 634 7.51 28.28 -2.44
C PHE A 634 6.23 28.51 -1.63
N PHE A 635 5.30 29.34 -2.13
CA PHE A 635 3.99 29.53 -1.49
C PHE A 635 3.18 28.23 -1.46
N ILE A 636 3.09 27.52 -2.58
CA ILE A 636 2.38 26.23 -2.68
C ILE A 636 3.03 25.19 -1.76
N ALA A 637 4.37 25.08 -1.75
CA ALA A 637 5.08 24.16 -0.87
C ALA A 637 4.85 24.49 0.63
N GLY A 638 4.90 25.77 0.99
CA GLY A 638 4.61 26.23 2.35
C GLY A 638 3.17 25.94 2.78
N PHE A 639 2.18 26.20 1.91
CA PHE A 639 0.78 25.91 2.18
C PHE A 639 0.50 24.40 2.34
N LEU A 640 1.11 23.57 1.49
CA LEU A 640 1.05 22.10 1.59
C LEU A 640 1.60 21.60 2.94
N VAL A 641 2.77 22.09 3.36
CA VAL A 641 3.46 21.62 4.57
C VAL A 641 2.87 22.18 5.87
N TYR A 642 2.51 23.47 5.91
CA TYR A 642 2.12 24.13 7.17
C TYR A 642 0.61 24.21 7.40
N TYR A 643 -0.23 24.07 6.37
CA TYR A 643 -1.69 24.12 6.52
C TYR A 643 -2.36 22.78 6.19
N LEU A 644 -2.10 22.25 5.00
CA LEU A 644 -2.75 21.03 4.52
C LEU A 644 -2.29 19.77 5.31
N LEU A 645 -0.99 19.60 5.57
CA LEU A 645 -0.48 18.43 6.27
C LEU A 645 -0.97 18.33 7.74
N PRO A 646 -0.96 19.39 8.56
CA PRO A 646 -1.57 19.36 9.89
C PRO A 646 -3.08 19.07 9.85
N THR A 647 -3.82 19.66 8.90
CA THR A 647 -5.26 19.41 8.72
C THR A 647 -5.53 17.94 8.41
N ALA A 648 -4.73 17.33 7.53
CA ALA A 648 -4.80 15.90 7.22
C ALA A 648 -4.63 14.99 8.44
N LEU A 649 -3.71 15.36 9.34
CA LEU A 649 -3.42 14.61 10.57
C LEU A 649 -4.52 14.80 11.63
N ILE A 650 -5.11 15.99 11.73
CA ILE A 650 -6.23 16.31 12.64
C ILE A 650 -7.50 15.56 12.21
N GLU A 651 -7.87 15.62 10.93
CA GLU A 651 -8.98 14.86 10.35
C GLU A 651 -8.72 13.34 10.29
N LYS A 652 -7.46 12.92 10.45
CA LYS A 652 -6.97 11.55 10.22
C LYS A 652 -7.25 11.05 8.79
N ASN A 653 -7.28 11.98 7.84
CA ASN A 653 -7.51 11.74 6.42
C ASN A 653 -6.21 11.25 5.77
N LEU A 654 -5.91 9.96 5.97
CA LEU A 654 -4.69 9.31 5.47
C LEU A 654 -4.48 9.49 3.96
N SER A 655 -5.55 9.44 3.16
CA SER A 655 -5.47 9.62 1.70
C SER A 655 -4.94 11.02 1.35
N LEU A 656 -5.51 12.06 1.97
CA LEU A 656 -5.08 13.45 1.75
C LEU A 656 -3.66 13.69 2.31
N MET A 657 -3.32 13.12 3.47
CA MET A 657 -1.97 13.12 4.03
C MET A 657 -0.96 12.53 3.03
N PHE A 658 -1.25 11.35 2.47
CA PHE A 658 -0.37 10.72 1.49
C PHE A 658 -0.26 11.55 0.20
N TYR A 659 -1.36 12.08 -0.35
CA TYR A 659 -1.29 12.93 -1.56
C TYR A 659 -0.37 14.15 -1.38
N ILE A 660 -0.35 14.77 -0.19
CA ILE A 660 0.59 15.87 0.13
C ILE A 660 2.04 15.36 0.13
N PHE A 661 2.32 14.25 0.84
CA PHE A 661 3.65 13.64 0.86
C PHE A 661 4.16 13.31 -0.55
N PHE A 662 3.31 12.75 -1.41
CA PHE A 662 3.70 12.40 -2.78
C PHE A 662 3.84 13.62 -3.69
N GLY A 663 3.03 14.67 -3.54
CA GLY A 663 3.22 15.93 -4.25
C GLY A 663 4.57 16.59 -3.92
N LEU A 664 4.93 16.62 -2.64
CA LEU A 664 6.24 17.10 -2.17
C LEU A 664 7.38 16.22 -2.69
N LEU A 665 7.20 14.89 -2.72
CA LEU A 665 8.22 13.95 -3.19
C LEU A 665 8.45 14.02 -4.71
N VAL A 666 7.41 14.21 -5.52
CA VAL A 666 7.55 14.47 -6.97
C VAL A 666 8.29 15.80 -7.20
N GLY A 667 7.99 16.84 -6.40
CA GLY A 667 8.74 18.09 -6.40
C GLY A 667 10.23 17.90 -6.05
N LEU A 668 10.53 17.10 -5.02
CA LEU A 668 11.90 16.75 -4.62
C LEU A 668 12.64 15.98 -5.72
N LEU A 669 12.03 14.96 -6.32
CA LEU A 669 12.61 14.16 -7.39
C LEU A 669 12.92 15.03 -8.63
N GLY A 670 11.95 15.85 -9.06
CA GLY A 670 12.14 16.79 -10.17
C GLY A 670 13.22 17.84 -9.88
N GLY A 671 13.24 18.42 -8.68
CA GLY A 671 14.26 19.37 -8.25
C GLY A 671 15.67 18.77 -8.22
N LEU A 672 15.81 17.54 -7.72
CA LEU A 672 17.08 16.81 -7.72
C LEU A 672 17.54 16.47 -9.15
N VAL A 673 16.67 16.02 -10.04
CA VAL A 673 17.04 15.80 -11.46
C VAL A 673 17.51 17.11 -12.10
N LEU A 674 16.80 18.23 -11.89
CA LEU A 674 17.21 19.55 -12.41
C LEU A 674 18.58 20.02 -11.85
N LEU A 675 18.90 19.68 -10.60
CA LEU A 675 20.22 19.91 -10.01
C LEU A 675 21.29 19.02 -10.65
N PHE A 676 21.02 17.72 -10.81
CA PHE A 676 21.95 16.75 -11.41
C PHE A 676 22.26 17.04 -12.89
N LEU A 677 21.32 17.64 -13.65
CA LEU A 677 21.54 18.12 -15.02
C LEU A 677 22.62 19.20 -15.18
N ASN A 678 23.23 19.69 -14.10
CA ASN A 678 24.42 20.56 -14.17
C ASN A 678 25.72 19.73 -14.25
N PHE A 679 25.70 18.50 -13.73
CA PHE A 679 26.82 17.55 -13.77
C PHE A 679 26.82 16.66 -15.03
N GLU A 680 25.79 16.76 -15.88
CA GLU A 680 25.65 16.03 -17.15
C GLU A 680 26.95 15.93 -17.96
N ARG A 681 27.63 17.07 -18.19
CA ARG A 681 28.89 17.11 -18.96
C ARG A 681 30.03 16.34 -18.26
N VAL A 682 30.07 16.37 -16.93
CA VAL A 682 31.09 15.66 -16.13
C VAL A 682 30.85 14.16 -16.24
N ALA A 683 29.60 13.71 -16.09
CA ALA A 683 29.20 12.32 -16.25
C ALA A 683 29.52 11.80 -17.68
N GLN A 684 29.13 12.53 -18.72
CA GLN A 684 29.41 12.18 -20.12
C GLN A 684 30.93 12.10 -20.40
N THR A 685 31.71 13.06 -19.89
CA THR A 685 33.18 13.07 -20.08
C THR A 685 33.81 11.87 -19.38
N CYS A 686 33.46 11.62 -18.11
CA CYS A 686 33.95 10.49 -17.32
C CYS A 686 33.59 9.14 -17.96
N LEU A 687 32.33 8.93 -18.35
CA LEU A 687 31.89 7.70 -19.02
C LEU A 687 32.60 7.49 -20.37
N SER A 688 32.85 8.56 -21.15
CA SER A 688 33.63 8.47 -22.39
C SER A 688 35.11 8.14 -22.14
N GLN A 689 35.65 8.47 -20.97
CA GLN A 689 37.01 8.10 -20.59
C GLN A 689 37.09 6.66 -20.11
N LEU A 690 36.13 6.22 -19.29
CA LEU A 690 36.10 4.91 -18.64
C LEU A 690 35.70 3.77 -19.59
N LEU A 691 34.74 4.01 -20.50
CA LEU A 691 34.19 2.95 -21.37
C LEU A 691 34.77 2.97 -22.79
N LEU A 692 35.08 4.15 -23.33
CA LEU A 692 35.59 4.31 -24.70
C LEU A 692 37.13 4.45 -24.72
N PHE A 693 37.83 3.70 -23.87
CA PHE A 693 39.30 3.67 -23.84
C PHE A 693 39.90 2.87 -25.01
N TRP A 694 39.18 1.85 -25.49
CA TRP A 694 39.52 1.05 -26.67
C TRP A 694 39.19 1.74 -28.01
N GLU A 695 38.41 2.84 -27.97
CA GLU A 695 38.00 3.54 -29.18
C GLU A 695 39.11 4.39 -29.81
N SER A 696 39.01 4.56 -31.13
CA SER A 696 39.98 5.36 -31.88
C SER A 696 39.93 6.85 -31.50
N LYS A 697 41.09 7.49 -31.42
CA LYS A 697 41.22 8.92 -31.07
C LYS A 697 40.35 9.82 -31.96
N ALA A 698 40.18 9.46 -33.24
CA ALA A 698 39.33 10.15 -34.19
C ALA A 698 37.84 10.07 -33.82
N VAL A 699 37.28 8.85 -33.73
CA VAL A 699 35.86 8.61 -33.36
C VAL A 699 35.54 9.27 -32.01
N ARG A 700 36.40 9.10 -31.01
CA ARG A 700 36.19 9.65 -29.66
C ARG A 700 36.29 11.18 -29.61
N SER A 701 37.18 11.80 -30.37
CA SER A 701 37.25 13.27 -30.49
C SER A 701 36.02 13.86 -31.20
N LEU A 702 35.49 13.14 -32.19
CA LEU A 702 34.31 13.57 -32.96
C LEU A 702 33.02 13.42 -32.13
N LEU A 703 32.87 12.33 -31.39
CA LEU A 703 31.80 12.12 -30.40
C LEU A 703 31.75 13.24 -29.35
N LEU A 704 32.89 13.61 -28.78
CA LEU A 704 32.94 14.66 -27.75
C LEU A 704 32.57 16.04 -28.32
N LYS A 705 32.87 16.30 -29.59
CA LYS A 705 32.40 17.49 -30.31
C LYS A 705 30.89 17.43 -30.54
N SER A 706 30.36 16.30 -31.03
CA SER A 706 28.92 16.09 -31.27
C SER A 706 28.07 16.32 -30.01
N LEU A 707 28.43 15.67 -28.89
CA LEU A 707 27.79 15.86 -27.59
C LEU A 707 27.78 17.34 -27.16
N SER A 708 28.86 18.09 -27.45
CA SER A 708 28.94 19.52 -27.11
C SER A 708 28.11 20.41 -28.03
N ALA A 709 28.02 20.10 -29.32
CA ALA A 709 27.27 20.86 -30.32
C ALA A 709 25.74 20.68 -30.12
N HIS A 710 25.30 19.46 -29.84
CA HIS A 710 23.88 19.12 -29.68
C HIS A 710 23.36 19.32 -28.24
N ARG A 711 24.18 19.87 -27.33
CA ARG A 711 23.92 19.99 -25.88
C ARG A 711 22.51 20.46 -25.51
N PHE A 712 21.96 21.49 -26.16
CA PHE A 712 20.65 22.04 -25.80
C PHE A 712 19.48 21.05 -26.01
N ARG A 713 19.59 20.15 -26.99
CA ARG A 713 18.56 19.13 -27.26
C ARG A 713 18.88 17.81 -26.54
N ASN A 714 20.15 17.44 -26.49
CA ASN A 714 20.63 16.31 -25.70
C ASN A 714 20.27 16.46 -24.21
N ARG A 715 20.36 17.67 -23.62
CA ARG A 715 19.89 17.95 -22.25
C ARG A 715 18.38 17.74 -22.05
N LYS A 716 17.54 17.95 -23.08
CA LYS A 716 16.10 17.63 -23.01
C LYS A 716 15.88 16.12 -22.92
N THR A 717 16.60 15.32 -23.71
CA THR A 717 16.55 13.85 -23.58
C THR A 717 17.15 13.35 -22.28
N THR A 718 18.26 13.93 -21.81
CA THR A 718 18.87 13.57 -20.51
C THR A 718 17.91 13.85 -19.36
N LEU A 719 17.19 14.98 -19.37
CA LEU A 719 16.14 15.30 -18.41
C LEU A 719 15.04 14.22 -18.41
N MET A 720 14.51 13.89 -19.59
CA MET A 720 13.45 12.89 -19.73
C MET A 720 13.90 11.51 -19.22
N PHE A 721 15.03 10.99 -19.70
CA PHE A 721 15.56 9.69 -19.27
C PHE A 721 15.87 9.66 -17.77
N ALA A 722 16.56 10.66 -17.24
CA ALA A 722 16.94 10.70 -15.83
C ALA A 722 15.71 10.81 -14.91
N LEU A 723 14.68 11.56 -15.31
CA LEU A 723 13.42 11.66 -14.56
C LEU A 723 12.62 10.35 -14.61
N SER A 724 12.45 9.73 -15.79
CA SER A 724 11.85 8.40 -15.93
C SER A 724 12.50 7.38 -15.01
N LEU A 725 13.83 7.31 -15.04
CA LEU A 725 14.61 6.25 -14.43
C LEU A 725 14.78 6.47 -12.92
N ALA A 726 14.95 7.72 -12.47
CA ALA A 726 14.88 8.06 -11.04
C ALA A 726 13.52 7.67 -10.45
N PHE A 727 12.44 7.93 -11.19
CA PHE A 727 11.07 7.67 -10.77
C PHE A 727 10.76 6.16 -10.63
N ILE A 728 11.09 5.35 -11.64
CA ILE A 728 10.91 3.88 -11.61
C ILE A 728 11.68 3.27 -10.44
N ILE A 729 12.96 3.63 -10.29
CA ILE A 729 13.84 3.10 -9.25
C ILE A 729 13.34 3.53 -7.87
N PHE A 730 12.94 4.80 -7.72
CA PHE A 730 12.32 5.27 -6.48
C PHE A 730 11.09 4.43 -6.10
N ILE A 731 10.13 4.21 -7.02
CA ILE A 731 8.91 3.45 -6.73
C ILE A 731 9.23 1.99 -6.39
N THR A 732 10.07 1.34 -7.20
CA THR A 732 10.43 -0.08 -7.00
C THR A 732 11.05 -0.31 -5.62
N VAL A 733 11.98 0.56 -5.20
CA VAL A 733 12.58 0.48 -3.87
C VAL A 733 11.56 0.81 -2.79
N SER A 734 10.72 1.83 -2.98
CA SER A 734 9.70 2.24 -2.00
C SER A 734 8.66 1.17 -1.70
N VAL A 735 8.19 0.44 -2.72
CA VAL A 735 7.26 -0.68 -2.52
C VAL A 735 7.96 -1.86 -1.83
N ASN A 736 9.20 -2.17 -2.21
CA ASN A 736 9.96 -3.21 -1.52
C ASN A 736 10.28 -2.84 -0.06
N ILE A 737 10.51 -1.55 0.27
CA ILE A 737 10.61 -1.07 1.66
C ILE A 737 9.29 -1.33 2.42
N VAL A 738 8.13 -1.02 1.85
CA VAL A 738 6.83 -1.23 2.51
C VAL A 738 6.52 -2.72 2.71
N ILE A 739 6.82 -3.57 1.73
CA ILE A 739 6.66 -5.03 1.84
C ILE A 739 7.59 -5.59 2.92
N LEU A 740 8.88 -5.20 2.91
CA LEU A 740 9.84 -5.61 3.94
C LEU A 740 9.46 -5.08 5.32
N SER A 741 8.95 -3.86 5.43
CA SER A 741 8.46 -3.31 6.70
C SER A 741 7.30 -4.13 7.26
N SER A 742 6.37 -4.56 6.40
CA SER A 742 5.25 -5.42 6.81
C SER A 742 5.72 -6.82 7.23
N GLN A 743 6.66 -7.43 6.48
CA GLN A 743 7.25 -8.72 6.84
C GLN A 743 8.05 -8.63 8.16
N TYR A 744 8.92 -7.64 8.32
CA TYR A 744 9.69 -7.46 9.55
C TYR A 744 8.79 -7.15 10.76
N GLN A 745 7.68 -6.43 10.58
CA GLN A 745 6.69 -6.23 11.63
C GLN A 745 6.02 -7.57 12.03
N GLN A 746 5.61 -8.41 11.07
CA GLN A 746 5.07 -9.74 11.39
C GLN A 746 6.11 -10.64 12.07
N HIS A 747 7.38 -10.60 11.65
CA HIS A 747 8.48 -11.31 12.32
C HIS A 747 8.74 -10.79 13.74
N GLN A 748 8.55 -9.48 14.01
CA GLN A 748 8.67 -8.90 15.34
C GLN A 748 7.48 -9.28 16.24
N GLU A 749 6.27 -9.30 15.69
CA GLU A 749 5.03 -9.63 16.41
C GLU A 749 5.00 -11.11 16.84
N THR A 750 5.55 -12.03 16.04
CA THR A 750 5.65 -13.46 16.36
C THR A 750 6.91 -13.83 17.16
N GLY A 751 8.07 -13.25 16.80
CA GLY A 751 9.36 -13.38 17.49
C GLY A 751 10.15 -14.68 17.28
N CYS A 752 9.53 -15.73 16.69
CA CYS A 752 10.10 -17.06 16.44
C CYS A 752 9.55 -17.67 15.13
N GLU A 753 10.22 -18.69 14.56
CA GLU A 753 9.74 -19.32 13.31
C GLU A 753 8.49 -20.22 13.50
N ILE A 754 8.33 -20.81 14.70
CA ILE A 754 7.23 -21.70 15.06
C ILE A 754 6.70 -21.28 16.44
N TRP A 755 5.39 -21.32 16.62
CA TRP A 755 4.75 -21.21 17.93
C TRP A 755 3.58 -22.18 18.06
N VAL A 756 3.34 -22.63 19.28
CA VAL A 756 2.31 -23.60 19.64
C VAL A 756 1.33 -22.94 20.61
N MET A 757 0.03 -23.04 20.30
CA MET A 757 -1.08 -22.54 21.11
C MET A 757 -1.89 -23.73 21.61
N PRO A 758 -1.59 -24.27 22.81
CA PRO A 758 -2.47 -25.25 23.46
C PRO A 758 -3.79 -24.60 23.86
N ASN A 759 -4.89 -25.35 23.80
CA ASN A 759 -6.21 -24.82 24.18
C ASN A 759 -6.24 -24.34 25.65
N TRP A 760 -5.77 -25.19 26.56
CA TRP A 760 -5.39 -24.85 27.94
C TRP A 760 -4.18 -25.73 28.31
N LEU A 761 -3.25 -25.20 29.11
CA LEU A 761 -2.11 -25.96 29.62
C LEU A 761 -1.64 -25.37 30.95
N THR A 762 -1.66 -26.16 32.03
CA THR A 762 -1.12 -25.77 33.34
C THR A 762 0.41 -25.83 33.35
N MET A 763 1.04 -25.24 34.37
CA MET A 763 2.50 -25.36 34.55
C MET A 763 2.96 -26.80 34.79
N GLU A 764 2.13 -27.65 35.42
CA GLU A 764 2.49 -29.04 35.73
C GLU A 764 2.47 -29.91 34.46
N GLU A 765 1.45 -29.75 33.63
CA GLU A 765 1.36 -30.40 32.31
C GLU A 765 2.44 -29.89 31.34
N TYR A 766 2.81 -28.60 31.43
CA TYR A 766 3.90 -28.04 30.63
C TYR A 766 5.25 -28.74 30.88
N TRP A 767 5.55 -29.19 32.10
CA TRP A 767 6.79 -29.91 32.38
C TRP A 767 6.90 -31.25 31.65
N ALA A 768 5.78 -31.94 31.40
CA ALA A 768 5.78 -33.16 30.59
C ALA A 768 6.13 -32.86 29.12
N ILE A 769 5.64 -31.74 28.58
CA ILE A 769 6.00 -31.25 27.23
C ILE A 769 7.45 -30.73 27.20
N GLU A 770 7.95 -30.11 28.28
CA GLU A 770 9.32 -29.62 28.38
C GLU A 770 10.36 -30.75 28.25
N MET A 771 10.05 -31.96 28.76
CA MET A 771 10.89 -33.15 28.53
C MET A 771 11.03 -33.50 27.04
N VAL A 772 9.95 -33.38 26.26
CA VAL A 772 9.96 -33.62 24.80
C VAL A 772 10.72 -32.51 24.07
N LEU A 773 10.52 -31.25 24.47
CA LEU A 773 11.24 -30.10 23.89
C LEU A 773 12.75 -30.19 24.11
N GLU A 774 13.22 -30.62 25.29
CA GLU A 774 14.64 -30.88 25.53
C GLU A 774 15.16 -32.12 24.77
N ALA A 775 14.33 -33.13 24.49
CA ALA A 775 14.70 -34.25 23.62
C ALA A 775 14.88 -33.79 22.16
N GLN A 776 13.93 -33.04 21.59
CA GLN A 776 14.01 -32.45 20.24
C GLN A 776 15.20 -31.49 20.09
N LYS A 777 15.53 -30.76 21.15
CA LYS A 777 16.69 -29.87 21.22
C LYS A 777 18.03 -30.63 21.27
N ARG A 778 18.10 -31.75 22.01
CA ARG A 778 19.27 -32.66 21.97
C ARG A 778 19.44 -33.35 20.61
N ALA A 779 18.34 -33.66 19.93
CA ALA A 779 18.34 -34.15 18.55
C ALA A 779 18.72 -33.08 17.51
N GLY A 780 18.78 -31.80 17.88
CA GLY A 780 19.19 -30.69 17.01
C GLY A 780 18.11 -30.16 16.06
N LEU A 781 16.86 -30.64 16.19
CA LEU A 781 15.70 -30.13 15.45
C LEU A 781 15.37 -28.69 15.88
N ILE A 782 15.33 -28.48 17.20
CA ILE A 782 15.07 -27.20 17.85
C ILE A 782 16.38 -26.66 18.44
N THR A 783 16.62 -25.36 18.33
CA THR A 783 17.81 -24.71 18.89
C THR A 783 17.54 -24.10 20.28
N ALA A 784 16.34 -23.57 20.49
CA ALA A 784 15.88 -23.01 21.77
C ALA A 784 14.34 -22.95 21.82
N TYR A 785 13.78 -23.00 23.03
CA TYR A 785 12.34 -22.84 23.28
C TYR A 785 12.07 -21.94 24.51
N THR A 786 10.91 -21.29 24.52
CA THR A 786 10.41 -20.48 25.64
C THR A 786 8.88 -20.47 25.65
N TYR A 787 8.25 -19.86 26.65
CA TYR A 787 6.80 -19.80 26.79
C TYR A 787 6.32 -18.39 27.19
N ASP A 788 5.08 -18.06 26.83
CA ASP A 788 4.32 -17.02 27.54
C ASP A 788 3.76 -17.63 28.83
N TYR A 789 3.85 -16.89 29.94
CA TYR A 789 3.22 -17.27 31.20
C TYR A 789 2.07 -16.30 31.52
N ARG A 790 0.91 -16.86 31.88
CA ARG A 790 -0.26 -16.10 32.29
C ARG A 790 -0.74 -16.62 33.64
N HIS A 791 -1.18 -15.70 34.51
CA HIS A 791 -1.66 -16.04 35.85
C HIS A 791 -3.07 -15.47 36.07
N PRO A 792 -4.07 -16.26 36.50
CA PRO A 792 -5.46 -15.83 36.61
C PRO A 792 -5.67 -14.50 37.34
N VAL A 793 -4.96 -14.30 38.45
CA VAL A 793 -5.05 -13.07 39.25
C VAL A 793 -4.52 -11.85 38.48
N VAL A 794 -3.48 -11.98 37.64
CA VAL A 794 -2.97 -10.86 36.85
C VAL A 794 -3.89 -10.55 35.66
N SER A 795 -4.47 -11.55 35.02
CA SER A 795 -5.52 -11.33 34.00
C SER A 795 -6.80 -10.70 34.58
N SER A 796 -7.03 -10.79 35.89
CA SER A 796 -8.15 -10.08 36.56
C SER A 796 -7.86 -8.59 36.84
N LEU A 797 -6.67 -8.08 36.52
CA LEU A 797 -6.31 -6.68 36.70
C LEU A 797 -6.82 -5.83 35.54
N SER A 798 -7.34 -4.65 35.87
CA SER A 798 -7.88 -3.67 34.93
C SER A 798 -7.11 -2.36 35.02
N ASN A 799 -6.88 -1.70 33.87
CA ASN A 799 -6.42 -0.32 33.78
C ASN A 799 -5.17 0.00 34.66
N THR A 800 -4.20 -0.92 34.67
CA THR A 800 -2.91 -0.81 35.36
C THR A 800 -2.09 0.38 34.86
N LYS A 801 -1.48 1.11 35.79
CA LYS A 801 -0.75 2.36 35.51
C LYS A 801 0.56 2.42 36.27
N ILE A 802 1.57 3.01 35.66
CA ILE A 802 2.79 3.45 36.33
C ILE A 802 2.72 4.96 36.52
N SER A 803 3.18 5.42 37.67
CA SER A 803 3.24 6.83 38.03
C SER A 803 4.61 7.19 38.58
N SER A 804 5.02 8.46 38.42
CA SER A 804 6.17 8.98 39.16
C SER A 804 5.86 8.99 40.67
N LEU A 805 6.89 9.05 41.53
CA LEU A 805 6.69 8.99 42.99
C LEU A 805 5.69 10.05 43.51
N GLY A 806 5.79 11.29 42.99
CA GLY A 806 4.85 12.38 43.25
C GLY A 806 3.56 12.36 42.41
N ARG A 807 3.29 11.28 41.67
CA ARG A 807 2.10 10.98 40.84
C ARG A 807 1.76 11.97 39.70
N TYR A 808 2.46 13.09 39.60
CA TYR A 808 2.25 14.13 38.57
C TYR A 808 2.35 13.63 37.12
N ARG A 809 3.11 12.55 36.87
CA ARG A 809 3.20 11.91 35.54
C ARG A 809 2.73 10.46 35.64
N THR A 810 1.93 10.03 34.66
CA THR A 810 1.43 8.64 34.59
C THR A 810 1.51 8.10 33.17
N ALA A 811 1.76 6.79 33.06
CA ALA A 811 1.62 6.00 31.84
C ALA A 811 0.75 4.79 32.14
N ARG A 812 -0.11 4.36 31.21
CA ARG A 812 -0.78 3.06 31.31
C ARG A 812 0.23 1.97 30.97
N SER A 813 0.17 0.83 31.65
CA SER A 813 1.06 -0.30 31.37
C SER A 813 0.37 -1.64 31.52
N THR A 814 0.52 -2.51 30.54
CA THR A 814 0.20 -3.94 30.64
C THR A 814 1.33 -4.65 31.37
N LEU A 815 1.00 -5.49 32.36
CA LEU A 815 1.99 -6.24 33.15
C LEU A 815 2.29 -7.57 32.43
N LYS A 816 3.47 -7.71 31.84
CA LYS A 816 3.93 -8.96 31.21
C LYS A 816 4.86 -9.73 32.15
N LEU A 817 4.47 -10.97 32.44
CA LEU A 817 5.27 -11.94 33.17
C LEU A 817 6.04 -12.77 32.13
N LEU A 818 7.37 -12.79 32.20
CA LEU A 818 8.20 -13.48 31.21
C LEU A 818 9.17 -14.46 31.89
N PRO A 819 9.39 -15.69 31.35
CA PRO A 819 10.39 -16.63 31.86
C PRO A 819 11.82 -16.11 31.62
N PRO A 820 12.82 -16.57 32.38
CA PRO A 820 14.18 -16.00 32.36
C PRO A 820 14.87 -16.07 30.99
N ASN A 821 14.54 -17.05 30.14
CA ASN A 821 15.18 -17.31 28.84
C ASN A 821 14.52 -16.60 27.64
N TYR A 822 13.44 -15.83 27.84
CA TYR A 822 12.55 -15.35 26.77
C TYR A 822 13.29 -14.67 25.61
N PHE A 823 14.06 -13.61 25.89
CA PHE A 823 14.83 -12.87 24.88
C PHE A 823 16.11 -13.57 24.38
N ASP A 824 16.47 -14.73 24.93
CA ASP A 824 17.50 -15.59 24.34
C ASP A 824 16.94 -16.46 23.21
N VAL A 825 15.66 -16.84 23.34
CA VAL A 825 14.92 -17.66 22.36
C VAL A 825 14.28 -16.82 21.26
N LEU A 826 13.73 -15.64 21.58
CA LEU A 826 13.19 -14.72 20.56
C LEU A 826 14.30 -14.13 19.67
N ASP A 827 13.94 -13.65 18.48
CA ASP A 827 14.88 -13.04 17.53
C ASP A 827 15.49 -11.73 18.06
N LYS A 828 16.79 -11.80 18.38
CA LYS A 828 17.59 -10.70 18.93
C LYS A 828 17.76 -9.52 17.96
N ARG A 829 17.48 -9.68 16.65
CA ARG A 829 17.51 -8.58 15.67
C ARG A 829 16.51 -7.45 15.97
N PHE A 830 15.48 -7.74 16.77
CA PHE A 830 14.46 -6.78 17.20
C PHE A 830 14.66 -6.25 18.62
N LEU A 831 15.69 -6.71 19.36
CA LEU A 831 15.93 -6.34 20.76
C LEU A 831 16.95 -5.19 20.86
N TYR A 832 16.46 -3.99 21.20
CA TYR A 832 17.29 -2.79 21.36
C TYR A 832 17.17 -2.25 22.78
N VAL A 833 18.25 -2.39 23.55
CA VAL A 833 18.38 -1.89 24.92
C VAL A 833 19.01 -0.49 24.89
N ASP A 834 18.32 0.52 25.43
CA ASP A 834 18.83 1.90 25.54
C ASP A 834 19.77 2.03 26.75
N ARG A 835 19.34 1.47 27.90
CA ARG A 835 20.07 1.53 29.18
C ARG A 835 19.80 0.30 30.03
N ALA A 836 20.78 -0.13 30.83
CA ALA A 836 20.65 -1.24 31.76
C ALA A 836 21.56 -1.04 32.98
N GLN A 837 21.11 -1.47 34.16
CA GLN A 837 21.94 -1.51 35.38
C GLN A 837 23.02 -2.60 35.27
N SER A 838 24.15 -2.41 35.96
CA SER A 838 25.33 -3.31 35.93
C SER A 838 25.01 -4.80 36.21
N ILE A 839 23.98 -5.08 36.99
CA ILE A 839 23.50 -6.45 37.27
C ILE A 839 23.06 -7.21 36.01
N VAL A 840 22.58 -6.51 34.98
CA VAL A 840 22.22 -7.09 33.67
C VAL A 840 23.45 -7.63 32.95
N GLY A 841 24.60 -6.97 33.07
CA GLY A 841 25.86 -7.45 32.48
C GLY A 841 26.40 -8.74 33.12
N ARG A 842 25.97 -9.07 34.34
CA ARG A 842 26.39 -10.28 35.06
C ARG A 842 25.46 -11.48 34.87
N TYR A 843 24.15 -11.25 34.72
CA TYR A 843 23.14 -12.32 34.68
C TYR A 843 22.28 -12.34 33.40
N GLY A 844 22.49 -11.42 32.47
CA GLY A 844 21.61 -11.24 31.30
C GLY A 844 20.34 -10.44 31.63
N LEU A 845 19.59 -10.09 30.59
CA LEU A 845 18.52 -9.08 30.65
C LEU A 845 17.29 -9.51 31.45
N LEU A 846 16.77 -10.73 31.26
CA LEU A 846 15.65 -11.25 32.05
C LEU A 846 16.08 -12.03 33.31
N PRO A 847 17.13 -12.87 33.32
CA PRO A 847 17.47 -13.61 34.54
C PRO A 847 17.87 -12.68 35.70
N SER A 848 18.37 -11.47 35.42
CA SER A 848 18.56 -10.46 36.47
C SER A 848 17.28 -10.00 37.17
N LEU A 849 16.08 -10.08 36.56
CA LEU A 849 14.78 -9.87 37.24
C LEU A 849 14.44 -10.99 38.25
N TYR A 850 15.04 -12.16 38.10
CA TYR A 850 14.85 -13.31 38.99
C TYR A 850 15.85 -13.32 40.16
N THR A 851 16.86 -12.46 40.15
CA THR A 851 17.76 -12.27 41.30
C THR A 851 17.04 -11.61 42.48
N THR A 852 17.55 -11.80 43.70
CA THR A 852 17.01 -11.18 44.93
C THR A 852 16.88 -9.66 44.83
N GLY A 853 17.84 -8.99 44.17
CA GLY A 853 17.79 -7.55 43.88
C GLY A 853 16.94 -7.14 42.67
N GLY A 854 16.43 -8.11 41.90
CA GLY A 854 15.59 -7.92 40.70
C GLY A 854 14.10 -8.08 40.95
N LEU A 855 13.68 -8.81 42.00
CA LEU A 855 12.27 -9.13 42.28
C LEU A 855 11.33 -7.92 42.47
N CYS A 856 11.88 -6.74 42.80
CA CYS A 856 11.12 -5.47 42.91
C CYS A 856 11.52 -4.46 41.81
N LYS A 857 12.08 -4.96 40.70
CA LYS A 857 12.42 -4.20 39.50
C LYS A 857 11.61 -4.69 38.31
N GLY A 858 11.58 -3.86 37.26
CA GLY A 858 10.96 -4.22 35.98
C GLY A 858 11.69 -3.57 34.81
N ILE A 859 11.48 -4.09 33.61
CA ILE A 859 12.01 -3.50 32.37
C ILE A 859 10.89 -2.68 31.72
N LEU A 860 11.21 -1.44 31.37
CA LEU A 860 10.30 -0.44 30.83
C LEU A 860 10.60 -0.14 29.36
N SER A 861 9.64 0.46 28.64
CA SER A 861 10.01 1.17 27.42
C SER A 861 10.81 2.44 27.76
N SER A 862 11.82 2.75 26.96
CA SER A 862 12.58 4.01 27.08
C SER A 862 11.64 5.22 26.97
N GLY A 863 10.61 5.12 26.13
CA GLY A 863 9.54 6.09 25.99
C GLY A 863 8.78 6.37 27.30
N ALA A 864 8.34 5.32 27.99
CA ALA A 864 7.65 5.45 29.27
C ALA A 864 8.59 5.97 30.37
N ALA A 865 9.84 5.49 30.43
CA ALA A 865 10.84 5.97 31.38
C ALA A 865 11.16 7.47 31.20
N LYS A 866 11.31 7.92 29.94
CA LYS A 866 11.49 9.34 29.57
C LYS A 866 10.22 10.16 29.84
N SER A 867 9.03 9.58 29.69
CA SER A 867 7.76 10.24 30.06
C SER A 867 7.66 10.44 31.58
N LEU A 868 7.84 9.39 32.36
CA LEU A 868 7.77 9.38 33.83
C LEU A 868 8.90 10.19 34.49
N GLY A 869 10.06 10.32 33.82
CA GLY A 869 11.22 11.07 34.31
C GLY A 869 12.16 10.26 35.20
N LEU A 870 12.33 8.96 34.93
CA LEU A 870 12.99 8.00 35.85
C LEU A 870 14.54 7.98 35.80
N GLY A 871 15.18 8.93 35.11
CA GLY A 871 16.64 9.08 35.09
C GLY A 871 17.42 7.90 34.48
N ASP A 872 18.63 7.68 34.95
CA ASP A 872 19.54 6.59 34.53
C ASP A 872 19.15 5.25 35.15
N ALA A 873 17.92 4.78 34.88
CA ALA A 873 17.34 3.51 35.35
C ALA A 873 17.20 3.33 36.88
N ASP A 874 17.68 4.26 37.71
CA ASP A 874 17.64 4.15 39.18
C ASP A 874 16.44 4.84 39.86
N GLY A 875 15.65 5.62 39.11
CA GLY A 875 14.46 6.31 39.63
C GLY A 875 13.36 5.36 40.14
N VAL A 876 12.59 5.79 41.16
CA VAL A 876 11.48 4.99 41.71
C VAL A 876 10.17 5.36 41.04
N SER A 877 9.43 4.34 40.57
CA SER A 877 8.06 4.48 40.07
C SER A 877 7.06 3.78 41.00
N LEU A 878 5.79 4.18 40.93
CA LEU A 878 4.67 3.57 41.65
C LEU A 878 3.71 2.94 40.63
N ILE A 879 3.54 1.63 40.69
CA ILE A 879 2.50 0.92 39.94
C ILE A 879 1.20 0.99 40.74
N GLU A 880 0.11 1.37 40.08
CA GLU A 880 -1.26 1.23 40.56
C GLU A 880 -1.93 0.06 39.81
N MET A 881 -2.39 -0.93 40.57
CA MET A 881 -3.10 -2.11 40.08
C MET A 881 -4.54 -2.07 40.58
N ARG A 882 -5.53 -2.22 39.68
CA ARG A 882 -6.94 -2.20 40.04
C ARG A 882 -7.59 -3.55 39.74
N LYS A 883 -8.15 -4.20 40.75
CA LYS A 883 -8.91 -5.46 40.60
C LYS A 883 -10.38 -5.19 40.88
N ASN A 884 -11.27 -5.71 40.04
CA ASN A 884 -12.71 -5.67 40.32
C ASN A 884 -13.03 -6.70 41.41
N VAL A 885 -13.70 -6.28 42.48
CA VAL A 885 -14.04 -7.14 43.63
C VAL A 885 -15.45 -7.70 43.48
N ASN A 886 -16.43 -6.84 43.18
CA ASN A 886 -17.79 -7.25 42.82
C ASN A 886 -18.20 -6.58 41.50
N ALA A 887 -18.31 -7.37 40.43
CA ALA A 887 -18.69 -6.86 39.11
C ALA A 887 -20.07 -6.19 39.07
N THR A 888 -21.00 -6.66 39.91
CA THR A 888 -22.37 -6.14 40.06
C THR A 888 -22.46 -4.81 40.81
N LEU A 889 -21.52 -4.54 41.72
CA LEU A 889 -21.47 -3.32 42.55
C LEU A 889 -20.39 -2.33 42.07
N GLY A 890 -19.60 -2.69 41.06
CA GLY A 890 -18.51 -1.87 40.52
C GLY A 890 -17.35 -1.59 41.49
N THR A 891 -17.24 -2.34 42.59
CA THR A 891 -16.26 -2.05 43.65
C THR A 891 -14.84 -2.46 43.24
N LEU A 892 -13.97 -1.46 43.04
CA LEU A 892 -12.57 -1.68 42.66
C LEU A 892 -11.65 -1.65 43.89
N SER A 893 -10.89 -2.72 44.12
CA SER A 893 -9.71 -2.66 45.01
C SER A 893 -8.51 -2.10 44.25
N VAL A 894 -7.69 -1.30 44.93
CA VAL A 894 -6.56 -0.58 44.33
C VAL A 894 -5.30 -0.85 45.13
N SER A 895 -4.46 -1.77 44.66
CA SER A 895 -3.12 -2.02 45.21
C SER A 895 -2.11 -1.05 44.60
N ARG A 896 -1.06 -0.72 45.37
CA ARG A 896 0.06 0.12 44.90
C ARG A 896 1.40 -0.42 45.40
N SER A 897 2.36 -0.53 44.48
CA SER A 897 3.70 -1.05 44.78
C SER A 897 4.77 -0.20 44.11
N SER A 898 5.92 -0.04 44.77
CA SER A 898 7.08 0.62 44.19
C SER A 898 7.87 -0.35 43.30
N VAL A 899 8.19 0.08 42.09
CA VAL A 899 9.06 -0.65 41.16
C VAL A 899 10.10 0.30 40.58
N ARG A 900 11.35 -0.18 40.55
CA ARG A 900 12.48 0.53 39.92
C ARG A 900 12.75 -0.06 38.52
N PRO A 901 13.24 0.73 37.55
CA PRO A 901 13.78 0.15 36.33
C PRO A 901 14.95 -0.78 36.64
N LEU A 902 15.05 -1.85 35.85
CA LEU A 902 16.26 -2.66 35.68
C LEU A 902 17.00 -2.24 34.41
N ALA A 903 16.23 -2.02 33.35
CA ALA A 903 16.66 -1.61 32.02
C ALA A 903 15.53 -0.87 31.29
N THR A 904 15.87 -0.19 30.20
CA THR A 904 14.91 0.46 29.29
C THR A 904 15.12 -0.02 27.86
N LEU A 905 14.02 -0.40 27.19
CA LEU A 905 14.03 -0.92 25.83
C LEU A 905 13.45 0.10 24.84
N ASP A 906 14.16 0.29 23.73
CA ASP A 906 13.69 1.07 22.59
C ASP A 906 12.79 0.24 21.67
N ALA A 907 13.10 -1.05 21.50
CA ALA A 907 12.32 -2.03 20.75
C ALA A 907 12.60 -3.46 21.29
N ALA A 908 11.65 -4.38 21.09
CA ALA A 908 11.77 -5.79 21.43
C ALA A 908 10.83 -6.65 20.56
N PRO A 909 11.11 -7.96 20.36
CA PRO A 909 10.16 -8.90 19.78
C PRO A 909 9.01 -9.21 20.77
N VAL A 910 7.79 -9.43 20.26
CA VAL A 910 6.54 -9.79 21.00
C VAL A 910 6.06 -8.78 22.06
N VAL A 911 6.88 -7.81 22.44
CA VAL A 911 6.64 -6.87 23.54
C VAL A 911 6.40 -5.45 23.03
N SER A 912 5.35 -4.80 23.52
CA SER A 912 4.97 -3.43 23.18
C SER A 912 5.84 -2.41 23.95
N VAL A 913 7.08 -2.23 23.48
CA VAL A 913 8.00 -1.17 23.91
C VAL A 913 8.30 -0.20 22.76
N SER A 914 8.76 0.99 23.09
CA SER A 914 8.99 2.07 22.14
C SER A 914 10.01 3.09 22.66
N LYS A 915 10.88 3.58 21.77
CA LYS A 915 11.85 4.66 22.03
C LYS A 915 11.18 6.02 22.31
N TYR A 916 10.03 6.28 21.70
CA TYR A 916 9.35 7.58 21.73
C TYR A 916 8.44 7.73 22.95
N LYS A 917 8.20 8.97 23.39
CA LYS A 917 7.44 9.29 24.61
C LYS A 917 5.95 8.90 24.49
N THR A 918 5.64 7.64 24.78
CA THR A 918 4.27 7.12 24.87
C THR A 918 3.72 7.20 26.30
N ASN A 919 2.39 7.25 26.41
CA ASN A 919 1.66 7.05 27.68
C ASN A 919 1.15 5.60 27.81
N THR A 920 1.72 4.68 27.04
CA THR A 920 1.33 3.26 26.89
C THR A 920 2.57 2.42 26.58
N GLY A 921 2.70 1.26 27.23
CA GLY A 921 3.71 0.24 26.90
C GLY A 921 3.69 -0.91 27.90
N ASP A 922 4.24 -2.06 27.51
CA ASP A 922 4.40 -3.20 28.40
C ASP A 922 5.43 -2.89 29.51
N LEU A 923 5.14 -3.35 30.73
CA LEU A 923 6.09 -3.47 31.83
C LEU A 923 6.43 -4.95 32.00
N LEU A 924 7.72 -5.28 31.85
CA LEU A 924 8.20 -6.65 32.03
C LEU A 924 8.66 -6.86 33.47
N VAL A 925 8.22 -7.96 34.08
CA VAL A 925 8.57 -8.38 35.44
C VAL A 925 8.83 -9.88 35.48
N SER A 926 9.65 -10.33 36.45
CA SER A 926 9.75 -11.75 36.75
C SER A 926 8.43 -12.26 37.33
N ILE A 927 8.10 -13.53 37.03
CA ILE A 927 6.88 -14.18 37.52
C ILE A 927 6.71 -14.00 39.06
N PRO A 928 7.66 -14.42 39.93
CA PRO A 928 7.53 -14.24 41.38
C PRO A 928 7.51 -12.77 41.82
N GLY A 929 8.22 -11.87 41.14
CA GLY A 929 8.20 -10.42 41.42
C GLY A 929 6.81 -9.82 41.19
N SER A 930 6.13 -10.26 40.13
CA SER A 930 4.75 -9.82 39.81
C SER A 930 3.73 -10.25 40.88
N LEU A 931 3.78 -11.52 41.32
CA LEU A 931 2.86 -12.06 42.33
C LEU A 931 3.05 -11.35 43.67
N ARG A 932 4.31 -11.09 44.05
CA ARG A 932 4.66 -10.29 45.24
C ARG A 932 4.13 -8.85 45.17
N CYS A 933 4.14 -8.21 43.99
CA CYS A 933 3.58 -6.86 43.81
C CYS A 933 2.04 -6.85 43.85
N VAL A 934 1.37 -7.92 43.42
CA VAL A 934 -0.10 -8.03 43.56
C VAL A 934 -0.51 -8.17 45.03
N GLY A 935 0.31 -8.84 45.86
CA GLY A 935 0.09 -8.94 47.31
C GLY A 935 -1.05 -9.90 47.71
N ALA A 936 -1.45 -10.81 46.81
CA ALA A 936 -2.47 -11.80 47.11
C ALA A 936 -1.89 -12.93 48.01
N PRO A 937 -2.51 -13.27 49.14
CA PRO A 937 -2.08 -14.39 49.98
C PRO A 937 -2.41 -15.73 49.30
N ARG A 938 -1.53 -16.73 49.48
CA ARG A 938 -1.66 -18.10 48.92
C ARG A 938 -1.80 -18.11 47.39
N VAL A 939 -0.75 -17.70 46.69
CA VAL A 939 -0.65 -17.80 45.23
C VAL A 939 0.66 -18.47 44.85
N SER A 940 0.57 -19.56 44.09
CA SER A 940 1.69 -20.33 43.55
C SER A 940 2.09 -19.81 42.16
N VAL A 941 3.25 -20.28 41.69
CA VAL A 941 3.60 -20.21 40.25
C VAL A 941 2.88 -21.32 39.46
N LEU A 942 2.46 -22.40 40.13
CA LEU A 942 1.78 -23.53 39.51
C LEU A 942 0.33 -23.21 39.12
N ASP A 943 -0.29 -22.24 39.82
CA ASP A 943 -1.64 -21.73 39.55
C ASP A 943 -1.75 -20.96 38.20
N GLY A 944 -0.64 -20.83 37.45
CA GLY A 944 -0.56 -20.20 36.14
C GLY A 944 -0.74 -21.19 34.97
N ASN A 945 -1.01 -20.64 33.80
CA ASN A 945 -1.12 -21.39 32.55
C ASN A 945 -0.15 -20.88 31.47
N VAL A 946 0.15 -21.77 30.51
CA VAL A 946 1.05 -21.54 29.38
C VAL A 946 0.21 -21.42 28.10
N PRO A 947 -0.25 -20.21 27.73
CA PRO A 947 -1.09 -20.02 26.54
C PRO A 947 -0.32 -20.08 25.20
N VAL A 948 1.01 -19.95 25.21
CA VAL A 948 1.85 -20.01 24.00
C VAL A 948 3.23 -20.58 24.33
N ILE A 949 3.69 -21.56 23.54
CA ILE A 949 5.10 -21.99 23.50
C ILE A 949 5.72 -21.46 22.20
N ARG A 950 6.96 -20.97 22.23
CA ARG A 950 7.69 -20.48 21.05
C ARG A 950 9.02 -21.21 20.87
N LEU A 951 9.32 -21.56 19.63
CA LEU A 951 10.38 -22.48 19.26
C LEU A 951 11.24 -21.85 18.14
N ARG A 952 12.56 -22.01 18.23
CA ARG A 952 13.49 -21.65 17.15
C ARG A 952 14.01 -22.89 16.44
N ALA A 953 13.63 -23.08 15.18
CA ALA A 953 14.05 -24.22 14.36
C ALA A 953 15.28 -23.89 13.50
N LYS A 954 16.11 -24.89 13.18
CA LYS A 954 17.31 -24.67 12.35
C LYS A 954 17.03 -24.64 10.84
N SER A 955 15.91 -25.23 10.40
CA SER A 955 15.60 -25.53 9.00
C SER A 955 14.10 -25.44 8.74
N THR A 956 13.71 -24.75 7.67
CA THR A 956 12.29 -24.60 7.29
C THR A 956 11.64 -25.86 6.71
N ALA A 957 12.42 -26.91 6.45
CA ALA A 957 11.91 -28.23 6.06
C ALA A 957 11.38 -29.01 7.27
N ASP A 958 12.00 -28.83 8.43
CA ASP A 958 11.70 -29.62 9.64
C ASP A 958 10.56 -29.01 10.48
N HIS A 959 10.04 -27.83 10.11
CA HIS A 959 8.89 -27.21 10.78
C HIS A 959 7.66 -28.11 10.84
N VAL A 960 7.40 -28.88 9.77
CA VAL A 960 6.25 -29.80 9.71
C VAL A 960 6.45 -30.94 10.70
N ARG A 961 7.63 -31.60 10.66
CA ARG A 961 8.03 -32.67 11.58
C ARG A 961 7.94 -32.25 13.05
N ILE A 962 8.48 -31.08 13.38
CA ILE A 962 8.42 -30.51 14.73
C ILE A 962 6.97 -30.34 15.18
N GLY A 963 6.08 -29.85 14.31
CA GLY A 963 4.66 -29.71 14.63
C GLY A 963 3.93 -31.05 14.76
N ASP A 964 4.30 -32.05 13.97
CA ASP A 964 3.71 -33.39 14.01
C ASP A 964 4.12 -34.13 15.30
N GLU A 965 5.41 -34.16 15.65
CA GLU A 965 5.94 -34.71 16.91
C GLU A 965 5.33 -34.01 18.14
N LEU A 966 5.13 -32.69 18.09
CA LEU A 966 4.50 -31.96 19.18
C LEU A 966 3.00 -32.24 19.26
N THR A 967 2.32 -32.48 18.14
CA THR A 967 0.90 -32.91 18.15
C THR A 967 0.74 -34.25 18.86
N GLU A 968 1.64 -35.20 18.62
CA GLU A 968 1.71 -36.47 19.35
C GLU A 968 2.04 -36.28 20.84
N ALA A 969 2.96 -35.38 21.18
CA ALA A 969 3.29 -35.05 22.57
C ALA A 969 2.11 -34.44 23.35
N PHE A 970 1.32 -33.56 22.73
CA PHE A 970 0.11 -33.01 23.34
C PHE A 970 -1.00 -34.07 23.49
N ALA A 971 -1.14 -34.99 22.54
CA ALA A 971 -2.08 -36.10 22.65
C ALA A 971 -1.75 -37.05 23.82
N MET A 972 -0.46 -37.31 24.11
CA MET A 972 -0.06 -38.11 25.28
C MET A 972 -0.57 -37.55 26.61
N ILE A 973 -0.67 -36.22 26.75
CA ILE A 973 -1.25 -35.55 27.94
C ILE A 973 -2.75 -35.24 27.78
N ARG A 974 -3.43 -35.83 26.78
CA ARG A 974 -4.85 -35.62 26.45
C ARG A 974 -5.23 -34.17 26.14
N HIS A 975 -4.30 -33.40 25.58
CA HIS A 975 -4.56 -32.02 25.13
C HIS A 975 -4.49 -31.90 23.61
N SER A 976 -5.10 -30.84 23.09
CA SER A 976 -4.96 -30.42 21.68
C SER A 976 -4.38 -29.02 21.60
N ALA A 977 -3.53 -28.81 20.58
CA ALA A 977 -2.77 -27.58 20.39
C ALA A 977 -2.65 -27.25 18.89
N SER A 978 -2.69 -25.96 18.57
CA SER A 978 -2.42 -25.45 17.22
C SER A 978 -0.92 -25.17 17.06
N VAL A 979 -0.28 -25.65 15.99
CA VAL A 979 1.12 -25.37 15.65
C VAL A 979 1.19 -24.58 14.35
N ALA A 980 1.31 -23.26 14.48
CA ALA A 980 1.38 -22.31 13.38
C ALA A 980 2.82 -21.87 13.08
N THR A 981 3.09 -21.48 11.83
CA THR A 981 4.45 -21.12 11.40
C THR A 981 4.55 -19.74 10.76
N LEU A 982 5.73 -19.13 10.89
CA LEU A 982 6.04 -17.82 10.31
C LEU A 982 6.01 -17.81 8.77
N LYS A 983 6.32 -18.95 8.15
CA LYS A 983 6.31 -19.16 6.68
C LYS A 983 4.89 -19.15 6.12
N GLU A 984 3.96 -19.78 6.83
CA GLU A 984 2.53 -19.85 6.53
C GLU A 984 1.90 -18.45 6.63
N THR A 985 2.08 -17.75 7.75
CA THR A 985 1.56 -16.38 7.95
C THR A 985 2.15 -15.33 6.99
N THR A 986 3.37 -15.53 6.48
CA THR A 986 3.99 -14.60 5.51
C THR A 986 3.80 -15.01 4.04
N SER A 987 3.23 -16.18 3.76
CA SER A 987 3.08 -16.74 2.41
C SER A 987 2.31 -15.82 1.46
N GLY A 988 1.14 -15.32 1.87
CA GLY A 988 0.33 -14.38 1.10
C GLY A 988 1.06 -13.08 0.76
N LEU A 989 1.86 -12.54 1.70
CA LEU A 989 2.70 -11.36 1.45
C LEU A 989 3.82 -11.66 0.45
N ALA A 990 4.41 -12.86 0.47
CA ALA A 990 5.41 -13.27 -0.50
C ALA A 990 4.82 -13.45 -1.91
N THR A 991 3.62 -14.01 -2.03
CA THR A 991 2.90 -14.11 -3.32
C THR A 991 2.51 -12.73 -3.85
N ALA A 992 1.97 -11.86 -3.01
CA ALA A 992 1.71 -10.46 -3.37
C ALA A 992 2.97 -9.74 -3.86
N SER A 993 4.10 -9.91 -3.17
CA SER A 993 5.39 -9.33 -3.55
C SER A 993 5.88 -9.78 -4.93
N ARG A 994 5.69 -11.05 -5.30
CA ARG A 994 6.02 -11.56 -6.65
C ARG A 994 5.16 -10.91 -7.72
N ILE A 995 3.84 -10.83 -7.50
CA ILE A 995 2.88 -10.22 -8.43
C ILE A 995 3.18 -8.73 -8.63
N LEU A 996 3.47 -8.01 -7.54
CA LEU A 996 3.83 -6.60 -7.59
C LEU A 996 5.17 -6.35 -8.30
N ASN A 997 6.22 -7.14 -8.01
CA ASN A 997 7.50 -6.99 -8.72
C ASN A 997 7.37 -7.31 -10.22
N LEU A 998 6.53 -8.28 -10.62
CA LEU A 998 6.21 -8.54 -12.03
C LEU A 998 5.51 -7.34 -12.69
N PHE A 999 4.55 -6.72 -11.99
CA PHE A 999 3.87 -5.51 -12.45
C PHE A 999 4.82 -4.31 -12.64
N PHE A 1000 5.73 -4.05 -11.68
CA PHE A 1000 6.69 -2.95 -11.82
C PHE A 1000 7.72 -3.20 -12.92
N LEU A 1001 8.17 -4.45 -13.12
CA LEU A 1001 9.03 -4.83 -14.24
C LEU A 1001 8.32 -4.57 -15.59
N ALA A 1002 7.04 -4.94 -15.72
CA ALA A 1002 6.27 -4.66 -16.92
C ALA A 1002 6.10 -3.14 -17.17
N ALA A 1003 5.86 -2.35 -16.12
CA ALA A 1003 5.77 -0.89 -16.22
C ALA A 1003 7.11 -0.25 -16.60
N GLU A 1004 8.22 -0.70 -16.02
CA GLU A 1004 9.60 -0.27 -16.33
C GLU A 1004 9.94 -0.48 -17.81
N MET A 1005 9.68 -1.68 -18.34
CA MET A 1005 9.90 -2.02 -19.75
C MET A 1005 9.15 -1.07 -20.69
N MET A 1006 7.90 -0.70 -20.35
CA MET A 1006 7.09 0.25 -21.12
C MET A 1006 7.63 1.68 -21.05
N VAL A 1007 8.10 2.13 -19.87
CA VAL A 1007 8.72 3.47 -19.73
C VAL A 1007 10.02 3.54 -20.54
N LEU A 1008 10.84 2.49 -20.50
CA LEU A 1008 12.07 2.39 -21.30
C LEU A 1008 11.77 2.40 -22.81
N MET A 1009 10.67 1.79 -23.25
CA MET A 1009 10.20 1.84 -24.64
C MET A 1009 9.74 3.26 -25.06
N ILE A 1010 9.05 4.00 -24.18
CA ILE A 1010 8.73 5.43 -24.41
C ILE A 1010 10.02 6.26 -24.54
N CYS A 1011 11.01 5.99 -23.69
CA CYS A 1011 12.30 6.67 -23.73
C CYS A 1011 13.11 6.30 -25.00
N PHE A 1012 13.02 5.07 -25.51
CA PHE A 1012 13.58 4.67 -26.80
C PHE A 1012 13.03 5.52 -27.96
N PHE A 1013 11.71 5.72 -28.05
CA PHE A 1013 11.12 6.58 -29.08
C PHE A 1013 11.57 8.05 -28.95
N ALA A 1014 11.73 8.55 -27.72
CA ALA A 1014 12.30 9.88 -27.46
C ALA A 1014 13.76 10.00 -27.96
N LEU A 1015 14.58 8.99 -27.69
CA LEU A 1015 15.98 8.92 -28.13
C LEU A 1015 16.08 8.81 -29.66
N MET A 1016 15.25 7.97 -30.28
CA MET A 1016 15.19 7.79 -31.74
C MET A 1016 14.79 9.10 -32.45
N GLY A 1017 13.79 9.83 -31.94
CA GLY A 1017 13.45 11.17 -32.43
C GLY A 1017 14.60 12.16 -32.28
N ASN A 1018 15.34 12.12 -31.17
CA ASN A 1018 16.50 12.99 -30.97
C ASN A 1018 17.70 12.61 -31.85
N MET A 1019 18.03 11.33 -32.01
CA MET A 1019 19.14 10.89 -32.87
C MET A 1019 18.87 11.23 -34.33
N THR A 1020 17.63 11.01 -34.80
CA THR A 1020 17.19 11.41 -36.14
C THR A 1020 17.42 12.91 -36.40
N ALA A 1021 17.06 13.77 -35.45
CA ALA A 1021 17.26 15.21 -35.57
C ALA A 1021 18.70 15.70 -35.26
N ASN A 1022 19.62 14.86 -34.78
CA ASN A 1022 21.06 15.17 -34.75
C ASN A 1022 21.68 14.87 -36.11
N VAL A 1023 21.51 13.63 -36.57
CA VAL A 1023 22.06 13.12 -37.85
C VAL A 1023 21.56 13.94 -39.05
N LEU A 1024 20.28 14.36 -39.08
CA LEU A 1024 19.76 15.20 -40.16
C LEU A 1024 20.31 16.64 -40.13
N ASN A 1025 20.49 17.24 -38.95
CA ASN A 1025 21.04 18.60 -38.82
C ASN A 1025 22.54 18.63 -39.20
N SER A 1026 23.30 17.62 -38.78
CA SER A 1026 24.72 17.47 -39.12
C SER A 1026 24.96 16.68 -40.42
N SER A 1027 23.92 16.46 -41.24
CA SER A 1027 24.00 15.73 -42.52
C SER A 1027 25.11 16.26 -43.45
N LYS A 1028 25.23 17.59 -43.57
CA LYS A 1028 26.29 18.24 -44.36
C LYS A 1028 27.68 18.07 -43.76
N GLU A 1029 27.80 18.07 -42.42
CA GLU A 1029 29.06 17.83 -41.71
C GLU A 1029 29.52 16.38 -41.93
N ILE A 1030 28.59 15.42 -41.85
CA ILE A 1030 28.82 14.01 -42.20
C ILE A 1030 29.25 13.88 -43.67
N GLY A 1031 28.60 14.59 -44.60
CA GLY A 1031 28.98 14.62 -46.01
C GLY A 1031 30.42 15.11 -46.23
N VAL A 1032 30.84 16.16 -45.53
CA VAL A 1032 32.24 16.65 -45.58
C VAL A 1032 33.21 15.65 -44.96
N LEU A 1033 32.86 15.00 -43.84
CA LEU A 1033 33.69 13.98 -43.21
C LEU A 1033 33.89 12.74 -44.10
N LEU A 1034 32.84 12.30 -44.80
CA LEU A 1034 32.94 11.24 -45.82
C LEU A 1034 33.88 11.66 -46.97
N CYS A 1035 33.79 12.91 -47.44
CA CYS A 1035 34.76 13.45 -48.42
C CYS A 1035 36.20 13.54 -47.89
N MET A 1036 36.39 13.68 -46.57
CA MET A 1036 37.71 13.64 -45.90
C MET A 1036 38.21 12.22 -45.59
N GLY A 1037 37.52 11.17 -46.08
CA GLY A 1037 37.95 9.77 -45.94
C GLY A 1037 37.48 9.06 -44.67
N MET A 1038 36.57 9.65 -43.89
CA MET A 1038 35.92 8.94 -42.78
C MET A 1038 35.05 7.79 -43.32
N SER A 1039 35.16 6.60 -42.75
CA SER A 1039 34.41 5.43 -43.25
C SER A 1039 32.97 5.41 -42.74
N HIS A 1040 32.06 4.81 -43.51
CA HIS A 1040 30.64 4.63 -43.12
C HIS A 1040 30.50 3.98 -41.73
N PHE A 1041 31.35 2.99 -41.42
CA PHE A 1041 31.36 2.31 -40.11
C PHE A 1041 31.86 3.20 -38.97
N GLN A 1042 32.80 4.12 -39.23
CA GLN A 1042 33.20 5.13 -38.24
C GLN A 1042 32.05 6.11 -37.94
N VAL A 1043 31.24 6.49 -38.94
CA VAL A 1043 30.07 7.36 -38.74
C VAL A 1043 29.01 6.69 -37.87
N TYR A 1044 28.71 5.41 -38.12
CA TYR A 1044 27.84 4.61 -37.23
C TYR A 1044 28.37 4.57 -35.78
N ARG A 1045 29.68 4.35 -35.58
CA ARG A 1045 30.30 4.31 -34.25
C ARG A 1045 30.19 5.63 -33.51
N VAL A 1046 30.37 6.78 -34.18
CA VAL A 1046 30.24 8.10 -33.53
C VAL A 1046 28.84 8.30 -32.95
N TYR A 1047 27.78 8.13 -33.76
CA TYR A 1047 26.41 8.38 -33.30
C TYR A 1047 25.84 7.27 -32.40
N GLY A 1048 26.27 6.01 -32.60
CA GLY A 1048 25.95 4.91 -31.68
C GLY A 1048 26.54 5.12 -30.29
N TRP A 1049 27.81 5.54 -30.21
CA TRP A 1049 28.41 5.90 -28.93
C TRP A 1049 27.89 7.22 -28.37
N GLU A 1050 27.44 8.19 -29.18
CA GLU A 1050 26.73 9.38 -28.69
C GLU A 1050 25.44 8.96 -27.97
N ALA A 1051 24.59 8.18 -28.63
CA ALA A 1051 23.36 7.65 -28.04
C ALA A 1051 23.63 6.86 -26.75
N PHE A 1052 24.66 6.01 -26.75
CA PHE A 1052 25.02 5.20 -25.58
C PHE A 1052 25.47 6.04 -24.38
N ILE A 1053 26.39 7.00 -24.60
CA ILE A 1053 26.89 7.89 -23.53
C ILE A 1053 25.77 8.81 -23.01
N LEU A 1054 24.82 9.22 -23.86
CA LEU A 1054 23.62 9.96 -23.43
C LEU A 1054 22.72 9.10 -22.53
N VAL A 1055 22.30 7.92 -22.99
CA VAL A 1055 21.43 7.01 -22.20
C VAL A 1055 22.09 6.61 -20.89
N LEU A 1056 23.38 6.26 -20.91
CA LEU A 1056 24.08 5.80 -19.73
C LEU A 1056 24.36 6.94 -18.73
N SER A 1057 24.70 8.16 -19.20
CA SER A 1057 24.85 9.31 -18.30
C SER A 1057 23.52 9.71 -17.66
N ALA A 1058 22.42 9.70 -18.42
CA ALA A 1058 21.08 9.90 -17.89
C ALA A 1058 20.67 8.78 -16.92
N GLY A 1059 21.05 7.53 -17.20
CA GLY A 1059 20.81 6.38 -16.33
C GLY A 1059 21.58 6.43 -15.01
N VAL A 1060 22.85 6.84 -15.02
CA VAL A 1060 23.63 7.08 -13.79
C VAL A 1060 23.00 8.20 -12.96
N MET A 1061 22.66 9.34 -13.58
CA MET A 1061 21.99 10.44 -12.88
C MET A 1061 20.64 10.02 -12.29
N GLY A 1062 19.80 9.33 -13.08
CA GLY A 1062 18.51 8.81 -12.62
C GLY A 1062 18.66 7.82 -11.46
N LEU A 1063 19.60 6.86 -11.57
CA LEU A 1063 19.90 5.90 -10.50
C LEU A 1063 20.31 6.63 -9.21
N THR A 1064 21.21 7.62 -9.28
CA THR A 1064 21.63 8.39 -8.09
C THR A 1064 20.48 9.17 -7.45
N VAL A 1065 19.62 9.84 -8.23
CA VAL A 1065 18.47 10.56 -7.67
C VAL A 1065 17.43 9.61 -7.08
N GLY A 1066 17.05 8.55 -7.81
CA GLY A 1066 16.06 7.57 -7.37
C GLY A 1066 16.47 6.85 -6.10
N THR A 1067 17.74 6.43 -6.00
CA THR A 1067 18.28 5.79 -4.79
C THR A 1067 18.41 6.74 -3.61
N VAL A 1068 18.84 7.99 -3.81
CA VAL A 1068 18.89 9.00 -2.73
C VAL A 1068 17.49 9.28 -2.18
N VAL A 1069 16.50 9.52 -3.04
CA VAL A 1069 15.11 9.77 -2.58
C VAL A 1069 14.54 8.54 -1.87
N ALA A 1070 14.73 7.34 -2.43
CA ALA A 1070 14.28 6.10 -1.78
C ALA A 1070 14.99 5.83 -0.44
N TYR A 1071 16.26 6.20 -0.30
CA TYR A 1071 16.99 6.12 0.97
C TYR A 1071 16.42 7.09 2.02
N THR A 1072 16.04 8.32 1.64
CA THR A 1072 15.33 9.22 2.57
C THR A 1072 13.98 8.66 3.01
N MET A 1073 13.25 7.98 2.13
CA MET A 1073 12.01 7.27 2.50
C MET A 1073 12.28 6.06 3.41
N SER A 1074 13.37 5.32 3.19
CA SER A 1074 13.79 4.23 4.09
C SER A 1074 14.08 4.75 5.51
N LEU A 1075 14.79 5.87 5.64
CA LEU A 1075 15.03 6.52 6.94
C LEU A 1075 13.72 6.97 7.61
N GLN A 1076 12.79 7.56 6.85
CA GLN A 1076 11.46 7.94 7.37
C GLN A 1076 10.66 6.71 7.83
N ASN A 1077 10.68 5.61 7.07
CA ASN A 1077 9.99 4.38 7.46
C ASN A 1077 10.61 3.76 8.72
N ASN A 1078 11.94 3.71 8.82
CA ASN A 1078 12.63 3.18 10.01
C ASN A 1078 12.35 4.05 11.25
N LEU A 1079 12.22 5.38 11.08
CA LEU A 1079 11.79 6.28 12.15
C LEU A 1079 10.34 6.05 12.61
N LEU A 1080 9.41 5.78 11.69
CA LEU A 1080 7.99 5.56 12.00
C LEU A 1080 7.70 4.15 12.56
N SER A 1081 8.29 3.12 11.95
CA SER A 1081 8.09 1.71 12.33
C SER A 1081 8.95 1.25 13.50
N GLN A 1082 10.01 2.00 13.84
CA GLN A 1082 11.07 1.61 14.79
C GLN A 1082 11.86 0.35 14.38
N LEU A 1083 11.63 -0.17 13.17
CA LEU A 1083 12.37 -1.28 12.58
C LEU A 1083 13.60 -0.77 11.83
N ASN A 1084 14.76 -1.41 12.06
CA ASN A 1084 15.98 -1.13 11.29
C ASN A 1084 16.00 -1.99 10.02
N LEU A 1085 15.29 -1.56 8.98
CA LEU A 1085 15.19 -2.30 7.72
C LEU A 1085 16.45 -2.18 6.87
N PRO A 1086 16.96 -3.28 6.28
CA PRO A 1086 18.01 -3.21 5.26
C PRO A 1086 17.46 -2.56 3.98
N PHE A 1087 18.27 -1.74 3.31
CA PHE A 1087 17.86 -1.03 2.10
C PHE A 1087 17.75 -1.99 0.89
N PRO A 1088 16.57 -2.16 0.27
CA PRO A 1088 16.37 -3.12 -0.81
C PRO A 1088 16.81 -2.53 -2.15
N PHE A 1089 18.08 -2.70 -2.51
CA PHE A 1089 18.59 -2.24 -3.80
C PHE A 1089 18.03 -3.07 -4.98
N PRO A 1090 17.54 -2.44 -6.07
CA PRO A 1090 16.78 -3.13 -7.12
C PRO A 1090 17.71 -3.68 -8.22
N TYR A 1091 18.49 -4.70 -7.90
CA TYR A 1091 19.52 -5.25 -8.79
C TYR A 1091 18.99 -5.76 -10.14
N LEU A 1092 17.81 -6.37 -10.16
CA LEU A 1092 17.21 -6.93 -11.38
C LEU A 1092 16.81 -5.80 -12.35
N GLN A 1093 16.15 -4.78 -11.83
CA GLN A 1093 15.73 -3.58 -12.56
C GLN A 1093 16.95 -2.82 -13.10
N LEU A 1094 18.01 -2.67 -12.30
CA LEU A 1094 19.29 -2.12 -12.79
C LEU A 1094 19.86 -2.93 -13.98
N GLY A 1095 19.79 -4.27 -13.92
CA GLY A 1095 20.19 -5.14 -15.02
C GLY A 1095 19.36 -4.91 -16.30
N VAL A 1096 18.03 -4.83 -16.16
CA VAL A 1096 17.09 -4.52 -17.26
C VAL A 1096 17.40 -3.14 -17.86
N VAL A 1097 17.54 -2.12 -17.03
CA VAL A 1097 17.90 -0.74 -17.42
C VAL A 1097 19.20 -0.69 -18.21
N LEU A 1098 20.26 -1.38 -17.76
CA LEU A 1098 21.55 -1.37 -18.43
C LEU A 1098 21.51 -2.14 -19.76
N GLY A 1099 20.89 -3.32 -19.79
CA GLY A 1099 20.77 -4.15 -20.99
C GLY A 1099 19.89 -3.49 -22.06
N MET A 1100 18.70 -3.03 -21.68
CA MET A 1100 17.80 -2.29 -22.58
C MET A 1100 18.37 -0.93 -23.00
N GLY A 1101 19.01 -0.20 -22.08
CA GLY A 1101 19.64 1.08 -22.38
C GLY A 1101 20.72 0.96 -23.45
N PHE A 1102 21.56 -0.08 -23.37
CA PHE A 1102 22.53 -0.42 -24.42
C PHE A 1102 21.83 -0.74 -25.75
N PHE A 1103 20.89 -1.69 -25.77
CA PHE A 1103 20.17 -2.09 -26.99
C PHE A 1103 19.44 -0.93 -27.66
N PHE A 1104 18.68 -0.15 -26.89
CA PHE A 1104 17.93 1.02 -27.38
C PHE A 1104 18.85 2.15 -27.87
N SER A 1105 20.02 2.36 -27.25
CA SER A 1105 20.98 3.34 -27.73
C SER A 1105 21.47 3.00 -29.14
N LEU A 1106 21.90 1.76 -29.37
CA LEU A 1106 22.33 1.30 -30.69
C LEU A 1106 21.19 1.36 -31.71
N ALA A 1107 20.03 0.76 -31.40
CA ALA A 1107 18.88 0.74 -32.29
C ALA A 1107 18.41 2.15 -32.71
N SER A 1108 18.43 3.12 -31.79
CA SER A 1108 18.04 4.51 -32.07
C SER A 1108 19.01 5.27 -32.98
N SER A 1109 20.28 4.87 -33.00
CA SER A 1109 21.32 5.50 -33.83
C SER A 1109 21.41 4.90 -35.23
N ILE A 1110 21.20 3.58 -35.35
CA ILE A 1110 21.37 2.84 -36.60
C ILE A 1110 20.37 3.29 -37.66
N SER A 1111 19.09 3.41 -37.33
CA SER A 1111 18.04 3.76 -38.30
C SER A 1111 18.27 5.10 -39.03
N PRO A 1112 18.50 6.24 -38.35
CA PRO A 1112 18.71 7.52 -39.05
C PRO A 1112 20.07 7.60 -39.77
N VAL A 1113 21.12 6.97 -39.25
CA VAL A 1113 22.43 6.91 -39.93
C VAL A 1113 22.33 6.02 -41.19
N MET A 1114 21.63 4.89 -41.11
CA MET A 1114 21.38 4.02 -42.26
C MET A 1114 20.59 4.74 -43.36
N TYR A 1115 19.55 5.49 -42.99
CA TYR A 1115 18.82 6.33 -43.95
C TYR A 1115 19.75 7.31 -44.68
N LEU A 1116 20.57 8.08 -43.94
CA LEU A 1116 21.49 9.06 -44.53
C LEU A 1116 22.56 8.40 -45.42
N LEU A 1117 23.14 7.29 -44.98
CA LEU A 1117 24.23 6.59 -45.68
C LEU A 1117 23.74 5.69 -46.83
N SER A 1118 22.43 5.42 -46.93
CA SER A 1118 21.81 4.71 -48.06
C SER A 1118 21.62 5.58 -49.31
N LEU A 1119 21.80 6.90 -49.20
CA LEU A 1119 21.68 7.83 -50.33
C LEU A 1119 22.76 7.54 -51.40
N PRO A 1120 22.41 7.49 -52.69
CA PRO A 1120 23.25 6.88 -53.74
C PRO A 1120 24.54 7.64 -54.10
N SER A 1121 24.83 8.78 -53.46
CA SER A 1121 26.13 9.44 -53.53
C SER A 1121 26.26 10.54 -52.48
N ILE A 1122 27.50 10.84 -52.05
CA ILE A 1122 27.81 11.94 -51.12
C ILE A 1122 27.30 13.30 -51.66
N LYS A 1123 27.20 13.46 -52.99
CA LYS A 1123 26.58 14.63 -53.64
C LYS A 1123 25.12 14.84 -53.23
N HIS A 1124 24.36 13.78 -52.94
CA HIS A 1124 22.98 13.89 -52.43
C HIS A 1124 22.96 14.29 -50.95
N ILE A 1125 23.87 13.75 -50.13
CA ILE A 1125 24.04 14.13 -48.72
C ILE A 1125 24.38 15.63 -48.59
N LEU A 1126 25.31 16.13 -49.40
CA LEU A 1126 25.71 17.55 -49.41
C LEU A 1126 24.61 18.47 -49.97
N ARG A 1127 23.81 17.99 -50.94
CA ARG A 1127 22.64 18.70 -51.47
C ARG A 1127 21.41 18.63 -50.56
N LEU A 1128 21.45 17.87 -49.46
CA LEU A 1128 20.33 17.75 -48.53
C LEU A 1128 20.11 19.08 -47.78
N THR A 1129 19.28 19.94 -48.35
CA THR A 1129 18.69 21.08 -47.65
C THR A 1129 17.48 20.57 -46.87
N VAL A 1130 17.65 20.40 -45.56
CA VAL A 1130 16.53 20.21 -44.63
C VAL A 1130 15.75 21.52 -44.58
N TYR A 1131 14.57 21.53 -45.20
CA TYR A 1131 13.59 22.61 -45.17
C TYR A 1131 12.64 22.44 -43.97
#